data_AF-I3EDK1-F1
#
_entry.id   AF-I3EDK1-F1
#
_cell.length_a   1.000
_cell.length_b   1.000
_cell.length_c   1.000
_cell.angle_alpha   90.00
_cell.angle_beta   90.00
_cell.angle_gamma   90.00
#
_symmetry.space_group_name_H-M   'P 1'
#
loop_
_entity.id
_entity.type
_entity.pdbx_description
1 polymer ?
#
loop_
_entity_poly.entity_id
_entity_poly.type
_entity_poly.pdbx_seq_one_letter_code
_entity_poly.pdbx_strand_id
1 'polypeptide(L)'
;MIRYYWICLLMVTGIRSQLALNECIELINYDIAQSTSGMARVNPDGPLNLLRGYFYYKNGLIQNKRDYSSGINSLFSLKYAPEGRVNNPKYSFTPGTNPVEYFSNTKTVRDHYLSEFNACLINMFFDSGSNSIMNRIDTRTFTGFLKNLQPNSSDGYKILAALFLLSEGIDIPITVEKIEGQYFIILRNIRDDTEVFNICIDESLSKPMECANNTTNLSHSILRIIEFFIINRTNPMVVLNNVSTEPAAYSDFKKAGFLNTPRFLIQAYIYDFLDCIDKAQDFIYIVYTMLEEIFLSDDYMLMDNEERKMVKSIFIRCFSFENAVWKKSYEYLYDIVEIEKILNRNSILPFSDAYTLPTYTRIPKYSNIRNNFLIEEEYFDNSVEAAILGIMCCLAYDPETKKYTTKNMQFASDELKWFFNKYKIPNDETSFEMHRDWNKIVSNLSDPHIKYSQNGNQLVSGILNIIRVIQEITGVPEKDKEYIELCIEKMTLNNTLVQSFIRKIEEYVLGLIMSLSTNKDVSVSFGKIEKRFIQNTNTSDVFGNIAIRYRFNGLVSGLNVGIFNGGASLTLKVVNTYEITQFISNCLNTRNKYMKDNRFISCLLINYIDILVNSLRSYLSNISSMMHVAREIYMCDNIEQIFLWGRISDLQYKKNLIKFLSLIFMNEKMSPNDNAFRVISNLLGSIPLCNLDLQLEIIPYIVYGYTWTNLEKNIICTEIQYVDILNNSLETGKLFMYIVDMHTSETLICSLRLFINLRETSLTGAINPLLHSRYLMKIIQHLFVCDNIDNLQILRDLIKSKWKFCDYVNDIITLAWFVCACTDPQTPYPVLKNVYDLVNKQNDTWYLDRIQAPEKYLEVVSVLERLRNKLKTRKGKETKLNRLICLFKQTKSSPERTSFKKSLTQCFSTPIRE
;
A
#
# COMPACT_ATOMS: atom_id res chain seq x y z
N MET A 1 -2.52 -21.03 -41.87
CA MET A 1 -3.60 -20.03 -41.69
C MET A 1 -4.55 -20.39 -40.55
N ILE A 2 -5.16 -21.59 -40.54
CA ILE A 2 -6.05 -22.04 -39.45
C ILE A 2 -5.34 -22.09 -38.08
N ARG A 3 -4.11 -22.64 -37.99
CA ARG A 3 -3.29 -22.61 -36.75
C ARG A 3 -2.99 -21.20 -36.23
N TYR A 4 -2.83 -20.21 -37.12
CA TYR A 4 -2.61 -18.81 -36.75
C TYR A 4 -3.90 -18.18 -36.21
N TYR A 5 -5.04 -18.50 -36.83
CA TYR A 5 -6.37 -18.13 -36.32
C TYR A 5 -6.68 -18.72 -34.96
N TRP A 6 -6.30 -19.98 -34.68
CA TRP A 6 -6.45 -20.61 -33.37
C TRP A 6 -5.54 -19.98 -32.31
N ILE A 7 -4.30 -19.62 -32.65
CA ILE A 7 -3.40 -18.89 -31.76
C ILE A 7 -3.94 -17.47 -31.47
N CYS A 8 -4.50 -16.79 -32.48
CA CYS A 8 -5.17 -15.50 -32.28
C CYS A 8 -6.46 -15.62 -31.46
N LEU A 9 -7.26 -16.67 -31.67
CA LEU A 9 -8.47 -16.95 -30.86
C LEU A 9 -8.12 -17.31 -29.41
N LEU A 10 -7.07 -18.11 -29.18
CA LEU A 10 -6.55 -18.42 -27.85
C LEU A 10 -5.94 -17.19 -27.15
N MET A 11 -5.33 -16.27 -27.91
CA MET A 11 -4.90 -14.96 -27.41
C MET A 11 -6.07 -13.98 -27.18
N VAL A 12 -7.23 -14.20 -27.81
CA VAL A 12 -8.45 -13.40 -27.63
C VAL A 12 -9.31 -13.94 -26.47
N THR A 13 -9.18 -15.21 -26.07
CA THR A 13 -9.88 -15.82 -24.92
C THR A 13 -9.18 -15.64 -23.58
N GLY A 14 -8.23 -14.72 -23.45
CA GLY A 14 -7.38 -14.65 -22.26
C GLY A 14 -7.07 -13.25 -21.76
N ILE A 15 -8.07 -12.37 -21.60
CA ILE A 15 -7.87 -11.10 -20.85
C ILE A 15 -9.12 -10.63 -20.12
N ARG A 16 -9.78 -11.54 -19.42
CA ARG A 16 -10.44 -11.20 -18.16
C ARG A 16 -9.91 -12.20 -17.14
N SER A 17 -9.27 -11.71 -16.08
CA SER A 17 -8.81 -12.59 -15.01
C SER A 17 -9.97 -13.01 -14.10
N GLN A 18 -11.09 -12.28 -14.10
CA GLN A 18 -12.20 -12.44 -13.14
C GLN A 18 -13.54 -12.01 -13.75
N LEU A 19 -14.63 -12.53 -13.17
CA LEU A 19 -16.02 -12.19 -13.50
C LEU A 19 -16.39 -10.76 -13.08
N ALA A 20 -17.09 -10.03 -13.95
CA ALA A 20 -17.65 -8.71 -13.65
C ALA A 20 -18.89 -8.80 -12.75
N LEU A 21 -19.27 -7.67 -12.13
CA LEU A 21 -20.45 -7.57 -11.26
C LEU A 21 -21.72 -8.13 -11.93
N ASN A 22 -21.98 -7.74 -13.17
CA ASN A 22 -23.18 -8.19 -13.90
C ASN A 22 -23.17 -9.70 -14.17
N GLU A 23 -22.00 -10.27 -14.44
CA GLU A 23 -21.83 -11.71 -14.68
C GLU A 23 -22.08 -12.50 -13.38
N CYS A 24 -21.63 -11.97 -12.23
CA CYS A 24 -21.95 -12.53 -10.92
C CYS A 24 -23.46 -12.50 -10.64
N ILE A 25 -24.15 -11.41 -10.99
CA ILE A 25 -25.60 -11.27 -10.82
C ILE A 25 -26.38 -12.19 -11.77
N GLU A 26 -25.87 -12.39 -13.00
CA GLU A 26 -26.44 -13.33 -13.96
C GLU A 26 -26.40 -14.77 -13.42
N LEU A 27 -25.26 -15.19 -12.85
CA LEU A 27 -25.10 -16.52 -12.25
C LEU A 27 -26.05 -16.78 -11.07
N ILE A 28 -26.44 -15.74 -10.31
CA ILE A 28 -27.44 -15.87 -9.26
C ILE A 28 -28.81 -16.24 -9.83
N ASN A 29 -29.14 -15.74 -11.02
CA ASN A 29 -30.42 -15.96 -11.68
C ASN A 29 -30.41 -17.18 -12.63
N TYR A 30 -29.29 -17.88 -12.74
CA TYR A 30 -29.11 -19.04 -13.60
C TYR A 30 -29.84 -20.27 -13.04
N ASP A 31 -30.60 -20.95 -13.91
CA ASP A 31 -31.28 -22.21 -13.61
C ASP A 31 -30.29 -23.38 -13.69
N ILE A 32 -29.98 -23.99 -12.55
CA ILE A 32 -28.93 -25.01 -12.43
C ILE A 32 -29.46 -26.40 -12.78
N ALA A 33 -30.54 -26.81 -12.12
CA ALA A 33 -31.10 -28.14 -12.22
C ALA A 33 -32.58 -28.16 -11.80
N GLN A 34 -33.36 -29.05 -12.42
CA GLN A 34 -34.74 -29.29 -12.04
C GLN A 34 -34.80 -30.29 -10.88
N SER A 35 -35.40 -29.90 -9.76
CA SER A 35 -35.62 -30.78 -8.61
C SER A 35 -37.12 -31.02 -8.36
N THR A 36 -37.44 -31.92 -7.42
CA THR A 36 -38.80 -32.12 -6.91
C THR A 36 -39.38 -30.87 -6.23
N SER A 37 -38.52 -29.96 -5.77
CA SER A 37 -38.89 -28.72 -5.07
C SER A 37 -39.00 -27.51 -6.01
N GLY A 38 -38.79 -27.70 -7.32
CA GLY A 38 -38.74 -26.65 -8.33
C GLY A 38 -37.34 -26.47 -8.94
N MET A 39 -37.17 -25.42 -9.74
CA MET A 39 -35.89 -25.10 -10.37
C MET A 39 -34.89 -24.59 -9.34
N ALA A 40 -33.73 -25.22 -9.25
CA ALA A 40 -32.64 -24.85 -8.36
C ALA A 40 -31.85 -23.67 -8.94
N ARG A 41 -31.61 -22.65 -8.12
CA ARG A 41 -30.73 -21.51 -8.42
C ARG A 41 -29.75 -21.29 -7.28
N VAL A 42 -28.67 -20.56 -7.51
CA VAL A 42 -27.75 -20.14 -6.43
C VAL A 42 -28.53 -19.35 -5.39
N ASN A 43 -28.34 -19.66 -4.11
CA ASN A 43 -28.88 -18.84 -3.03
C ASN A 43 -28.11 -17.51 -2.98
N PRO A 44 -28.76 -16.35 -3.15
CA PRO A 44 -28.07 -15.05 -3.17
C PRO A 44 -27.49 -14.64 -1.81
N ASP A 45 -27.93 -15.24 -0.70
CA ASP A 45 -27.30 -15.04 0.61
C ASP A 45 -26.25 -16.11 0.92
N GLY A 46 -26.11 -17.10 0.04
CA GLY A 46 -25.32 -18.31 0.20
C GLY A 46 -23.83 -18.20 -0.11
N PRO A 47 -23.03 -19.22 0.23
CA PRO A 47 -21.60 -19.26 -0.02
C PRO A 47 -21.20 -19.44 -1.48
N LEU A 48 -22.11 -19.93 -2.34
CA LEU A 48 -21.90 -20.00 -3.81
C LEU A 48 -22.18 -18.67 -4.53
N ASN A 49 -22.67 -17.65 -3.82
CA ASN A 49 -22.82 -16.32 -4.41
C ASN A 49 -21.43 -15.69 -4.65
N LEU A 50 -21.01 -15.68 -5.92
CA LEU A 50 -19.72 -15.12 -6.34
C LEU A 50 -19.57 -13.61 -6.07
N LEU A 51 -20.64 -12.88 -5.75
CA LEU A 51 -20.53 -11.50 -5.27
C LEU A 51 -19.74 -11.38 -3.96
N ARG A 52 -19.71 -12.44 -3.13
CA ARG A 52 -18.85 -12.46 -1.95
C ARG A 52 -17.38 -12.34 -2.36
N GLY A 53 -16.95 -13.14 -3.34
CA GLY A 53 -15.62 -13.10 -3.94
C GLY A 53 -15.31 -11.75 -4.59
N TYR A 54 -16.27 -11.19 -5.34
CA TYR A 54 -16.18 -9.83 -5.90
C TYR A 54 -15.88 -8.78 -4.81
N PHE A 55 -16.61 -8.80 -3.69
CA PHE A 55 -16.35 -7.88 -2.58
C PHE A 55 -14.99 -8.13 -1.91
N TYR A 56 -14.57 -9.39 -1.73
CA TYR A 56 -13.24 -9.70 -1.20
C TYR A 56 -12.14 -9.12 -2.08
N TYR A 57 -12.28 -9.26 -3.40
CA TYR A 57 -11.33 -8.75 -4.39
C TYR A 57 -11.28 -7.22 -4.40
N LYS A 58 -12.45 -6.57 -4.54
CA LYS A 58 -12.58 -5.10 -4.58
C LYS A 58 -12.08 -4.44 -3.29
N ASN A 59 -12.30 -5.07 -2.14
CA ASN A 59 -11.80 -4.58 -0.86
C ASN A 59 -10.32 -4.94 -0.60
N GLY A 60 -9.72 -5.78 -1.44
CA GLY A 60 -8.31 -6.20 -1.32
C GLY A 60 -8.01 -7.15 -0.16
N LEU A 61 -9.00 -7.91 0.32
CA LEU A 61 -8.88 -8.66 1.58
C LEU A 61 -7.81 -9.77 1.48
N ILE A 62 -7.78 -10.51 0.37
CA ILE A 62 -6.81 -11.58 0.14
C ILE A 62 -5.40 -11.01 -0.03
N GLN A 63 -5.23 -9.97 -0.87
CA GLN A 63 -3.94 -9.33 -1.09
C GLN A 63 -3.37 -8.79 0.23
N ASN A 64 -4.21 -8.11 1.02
CA ASN A 64 -3.81 -7.57 2.31
C ASN A 64 -3.33 -8.66 3.28
N LYS A 65 -4.06 -9.78 3.38
CA LYS A 65 -3.67 -10.92 4.22
C LYS A 65 -2.39 -11.59 3.72
N ARG A 66 -2.32 -11.85 2.42
CA ARG A 66 -1.21 -12.56 1.79
C ARG A 66 0.10 -11.77 1.86
N ASP A 67 0.04 -10.45 1.75
CA ASP A 67 1.25 -9.62 1.62
C ASP A 67 1.64 -8.88 2.92
N TYR A 68 0.69 -8.67 3.86
CA TYR A 68 0.94 -7.82 5.04
C TYR A 68 0.52 -8.43 6.38
N SER A 69 -0.09 -9.62 6.43
CA SER A 69 -0.52 -10.20 7.72
C SER A 69 0.66 -10.44 8.67
N SER A 70 0.36 -10.56 9.97
CA SER A 70 1.37 -11.04 10.92
C SER A 70 1.64 -12.54 10.80
N GLY A 71 0.89 -13.28 9.99
CA GLY A 71 1.07 -14.72 9.80
C GLY A 71 2.17 -15.10 8.82
N ILE A 72 2.88 -14.11 8.26
CA ILE A 72 3.90 -14.28 7.23
C ILE A 72 5.13 -13.45 7.55
N ASN A 73 6.23 -13.72 6.85
CA ASN A 73 7.43 -12.89 6.80
C ASN A 73 7.81 -12.54 5.36
N SER A 74 7.96 -11.24 5.10
CA SER A 74 8.57 -10.74 3.87
C SER A 74 10.09 -10.87 3.93
N LEU A 75 10.68 -11.51 2.92
CA LEU A 75 12.13 -11.70 2.81
C LEU A 75 12.75 -10.57 1.99
N PHE A 76 13.08 -9.44 2.64
CA PHE A 76 13.74 -8.29 1.99
C PHE A 76 15.10 -7.99 2.60
N SER A 77 15.97 -7.32 1.84
CA SER A 77 17.29 -6.88 2.31
C SER A 77 17.68 -5.52 1.75
N LEU A 78 18.05 -4.57 2.62
CA LEU A 78 18.69 -3.31 2.29
C LEU A 78 20.11 -3.33 2.86
N LYS A 79 21.13 -3.35 2.00
CA LYS A 79 22.53 -3.39 2.41
C LYS A 79 23.27 -2.15 1.94
N TYR A 80 23.90 -1.45 2.87
CA TYR A 80 24.72 -0.29 2.57
C TYR A 80 26.18 -0.70 2.37
N ALA A 81 26.83 -0.16 1.35
CA ALA A 81 28.26 -0.36 1.14
C ALA A 81 29.04 0.38 2.24
N PRO A 82 30.13 -0.21 2.79
CA PRO A 82 30.88 0.40 3.89
C PRO A 82 31.38 1.83 3.62
N GLU A 83 31.68 2.14 2.35
CA GLU A 83 32.23 3.44 1.93
C GLU A 83 31.16 4.45 1.47
N GLY A 84 29.88 4.07 1.46
CA GLY A 84 28.79 4.93 0.99
C GLY A 84 28.49 6.07 1.97
N ARG A 85 28.61 7.33 1.51
CA ARG A 85 28.13 8.54 2.23
C ARG A 85 26.74 8.93 1.74
N VAL A 86 25.93 9.63 2.54
CA VAL A 86 24.53 10.03 2.19
C VAL A 86 24.42 10.81 0.89
N ASN A 87 25.42 11.64 0.55
CA ASN A 87 25.36 12.44 -0.67
C ASN A 87 25.61 11.62 -1.95
N ASN A 88 26.11 10.38 -1.81
CA ASN A 88 26.23 9.41 -2.89
C ASN A 88 26.17 7.97 -2.32
N PRO A 89 25.02 7.56 -1.77
CA PRO A 89 24.92 6.33 -1.01
C PRO A 89 24.93 5.16 -1.97
N LYS A 90 25.93 4.28 -1.80
CA LYS A 90 25.97 3.00 -2.49
C LYS A 90 25.25 1.99 -1.61
N TYR A 91 24.05 1.58 -2.01
CA TYR A 91 23.32 0.49 -1.38
C TYR A 91 22.81 -0.49 -2.42
N SER A 92 22.61 -1.73 -2.01
CA SER A 92 21.87 -2.74 -2.75
C SER A 92 20.58 -3.02 -2.01
N PHE A 93 19.45 -2.91 -2.71
CA PHE A 93 18.16 -3.29 -2.17
C PHE A 93 17.64 -4.51 -2.92
N THR A 94 17.33 -5.56 -2.17
CA THR A 94 16.58 -6.72 -2.62
C THR A 94 15.17 -6.58 -2.04
N PRO A 95 14.15 -6.30 -2.88
CA PRO A 95 12.76 -6.23 -2.42
C PRO A 95 12.30 -7.56 -1.83
N GLY A 96 11.22 -7.51 -1.04
CA GLY A 96 10.53 -8.71 -0.57
C GLY A 96 10.18 -9.63 -1.74
N THR A 97 10.63 -10.89 -1.70
CA THR A 97 10.14 -11.96 -2.59
C THR A 97 8.78 -12.46 -2.11
N ASN A 98 8.28 -13.57 -2.69
CA ASN A 98 7.10 -14.25 -2.16
C ASN A 98 7.24 -14.46 -0.64
N PRO A 99 6.23 -14.08 0.15
CA PRO A 99 6.29 -14.20 1.60
C PRO A 99 6.31 -15.67 2.00
N VAL A 100 6.85 -15.93 3.19
CA VAL A 100 6.84 -17.26 3.82
C VAL A 100 5.96 -17.24 5.04
N GLU A 101 5.35 -18.37 5.40
CA GLU A 101 4.60 -18.45 6.64
C GLU A 101 5.50 -18.18 7.87
N TYR A 102 4.92 -17.54 8.89
CA TYR A 102 5.57 -17.35 10.17
C TYR A 102 5.22 -18.51 11.10
N PHE A 103 6.24 -19.21 11.58
CA PHE A 103 6.10 -20.21 12.63
C PHE A 103 6.23 -19.55 14.00
N SER A 104 5.16 -19.60 14.79
CA SER A 104 5.21 -19.09 16.16
C SER A 104 6.13 -19.94 17.03
N ASN A 105 6.85 -19.28 17.93
CA ASN A 105 7.60 -19.94 19.00
C ASN A 105 6.66 -20.59 20.03
N THR A 106 5.40 -20.12 20.11
CA THR A 106 4.36 -20.72 20.93
C THR A 106 3.72 -21.89 20.20
N LYS A 107 3.76 -23.09 20.80
CA LYS A 107 3.23 -24.33 20.20
C LYS A 107 1.76 -24.56 20.57
N THR A 108 0.89 -23.56 20.43
CA THR A 108 -0.55 -23.76 20.67
C THR A 108 -1.22 -24.35 19.43
N VAL A 109 -2.37 -25.03 19.61
CA VAL A 109 -3.19 -25.53 18.49
C VAL A 109 -3.60 -24.39 17.56
N ARG A 110 -3.88 -23.22 18.12
CA ARG A 110 -4.21 -22.00 17.37
C ARG A 110 -3.04 -21.55 16.50
N ASP A 111 -1.84 -21.50 17.06
CA ASP A 111 -0.65 -21.04 16.33
C ASP A 111 -0.30 -22.00 15.20
N HIS A 112 -0.42 -23.31 15.43
CA HIS A 112 -0.27 -24.33 14.39
C HIS A 112 -1.29 -24.13 13.27
N TYR A 113 -2.58 -23.98 13.61
CA TYR A 113 -3.62 -23.70 12.62
C TYR A 113 -3.32 -22.44 11.79
N LEU A 114 -2.96 -21.33 12.45
CA LEU A 114 -2.68 -20.08 11.74
C LEU A 114 -1.45 -20.22 10.83
N SER A 115 -0.41 -20.93 11.26
CA SER A 115 0.76 -21.22 10.42
C SER A 115 0.35 -21.98 9.15
N GLU A 116 -0.41 -23.07 9.30
CA GLU A 116 -0.89 -23.85 8.16
C GLU A 116 -1.87 -23.08 7.26
N PHE A 117 -2.75 -22.27 7.85
CA PHE A 117 -3.64 -21.39 7.10
C PHE A 117 -2.86 -20.40 6.23
N ASN A 118 -1.85 -19.73 6.79
CA ASN A 118 -1.06 -18.74 6.05
C ASN A 118 -0.21 -19.40 4.96
N ALA A 119 0.33 -20.60 5.21
CA ALA A 119 1.01 -21.36 4.18
C ALA A 119 0.06 -21.78 3.04
N CYS A 120 -1.15 -22.23 3.38
CA CYS A 120 -2.19 -22.55 2.40
C CYS A 120 -2.57 -21.31 1.58
N LEU A 121 -2.77 -20.16 2.23
CA LEU A 121 -3.03 -18.88 1.59
C LEU A 121 -1.92 -18.51 0.58
N ILE A 122 -0.64 -18.60 0.97
CA ILE A 122 0.50 -18.30 0.08
C ILE A 122 0.52 -19.25 -1.11
N ASN A 123 0.33 -20.56 -0.89
CA ASN A 123 0.39 -21.57 -1.94
C ASN A 123 -0.78 -21.49 -2.93
N MET A 124 -2.01 -21.23 -2.45
CA MET A 124 -3.18 -21.05 -3.32
C MET A 124 -3.05 -19.77 -4.16
N PHE A 125 -2.53 -18.70 -3.57
CA PHE A 125 -2.44 -17.38 -4.20
C PHE A 125 -1.02 -17.01 -4.63
N PHE A 126 -0.22 -17.98 -5.05
CA PHE A 126 1.21 -17.79 -5.34
C PHE A 126 1.49 -16.62 -6.32
N ASP A 127 0.60 -16.40 -7.29
CA ASP A 127 0.74 -15.40 -8.37
C ASP A 127 -0.05 -14.08 -8.19
N SER A 128 -0.75 -13.86 -7.06
CA SER A 128 -1.69 -12.72 -6.91
C SER A 128 -1.13 -11.50 -6.15
N GLY A 129 0.16 -11.50 -5.81
CA GLY A 129 0.81 -10.39 -5.13
C GLY A 129 1.16 -9.22 -6.06
N SER A 130 1.30 -8.02 -5.48
CA SER A 130 1.72 -6.78 -6.19
C SER A 130 3.09 -6.86 -6.90
N ASN A 131 3.83 -7.94 -6.68
CA ASN A 131 5.13 -8.25 -7.29
C ASN A 131 5.13 -9.62 -8.01
N SER A 132 4.00 -10.13 -8.50
CA SER A 132 3.95 -11.50 -9.04
C SER A 132 4.83 -11.69 -10.28
N ILE A 133 6.00 -12.25 -10.01
CA ILE A 133 6.92 -12.84 -10.96
C ILE A 133 6.22 -14.09 -11.50
N MET A 134 6.08 -14.16 -12.83
CA MET A 134 5.75 -15.36 -13.63
C MET A 134 4.29 -15.58 -14.12
N ASN A 135 3.78 -14.75 -15.04
CA ASN A 135 2.72 -15.23 -15.97
C ASN A 135 3.29 -16.15 -17.06
N ARG A 136 3.52 -17.41 -16.70
CA ARG A 136 3.06 -18.52 -17.54
C ARG A 136 1.86 -19.11 -16.82
N ILE A 137 1.03 -19.90 -17.51
CA ILE A 137 0.36 -21.02 -16.82
C ILE A 137 1.54 -21.86 -16.33
N ASP A 138 2.08 -21.50 -15.18
CA ASP A 138 3.14 -22.25 -14.59
C ASP A 138 2.45 -23.50 -14.10
N THR A 139 2.73 -24.63 -14.75
CA THR A 139 2.26 -25.94 -14.31
C THR A 139 2.69 -26.24 -12.87
N ARG A 140 3.56 -25.39 -12.29
CA ARG A 140 4.10 -25.38 -10.94
C ARG A 140 3.38 -24.44 -9.95
N THR A 141 2.12 -24.06 -10.19
CA THR A 141 1.25 -23.44 -9.17
C THR A 141 -0.04 -24.25 -8.97
N PHE A 142 -0.74 -24.05 -7.85
CA PHE A 142 -2.02 -24.74 -7.62
C PHE A 142 -3.05 -24.39 -8.71
N THR A 143 -3.10 -23.13 -9.13
CA THR A 143 -3.93 -22.68 -10.26
C THR A 143 -3.53 -23.37 -11.57
N GLY A 144 -2.23 -23.46 -11.86
CA GLY A 144 -1.73 -24.16 -13.05
C GLY A 144 -2.05 -25.65 -13.03
N PHE A 145 -1.89 -26.30 -11.88
CA PHE A 145 -2.29 -27.69 -11.66
C PHE A 145 -3.77 -27.91 -11.98
N LEU A 146 -4.67 -27.12 -11.37
CA LEU A 146 -6.10 -27.24 -11.63
C LEU A 146 -6.46 -26.95 -13.09
N LYS A 147 -5.86 -25.93 -13.71
CA LYS A 147 -6.12 -25.59 -15.13
C LYS A 147 -5.62 -26.66 -16.09
N ASN A 148 -4.57 -27.41 -15.76
CA ASN A 148 -4.06 -28.50 -16.60
C ASN A 148 -4.95 -29.74 -16.61
N LEU A 149 -5.81 -29.90 -15.58
CA LEU A 149 -6.78 -31.00 -15.54
C LEU A 149 -7.99 -30.72 -16.45
N GLN A 150 -8.33 -29.44 -16.68
CA GLN A 150 -9.55 -29.02 -17.39
C GLN A 150 -9.66 -29.42 -18.88
N PRO A 151 -8.60 -29.45 -19.70
CA PRO A 151 -8.73 -29.72 -21.13
C PRO A 151 -9.25 -31.13 -21.46
N ASN A 152 -9.09 -32.08 -20.53
CA ASN A 152 -9.42 -33.48 -20.75
C ASN A 152 -10.45 -34.04 -19.75
N SER A 153 -10.74 -33.33 -18.65
CA SER A 153 -11.74 -33.71 -17.65
C SER A 153 -12.23 -32.52 -16.83
N SER A 154 -13.39 -32.64 -16.18
CA SER A 154 -13.87 -31.64 -15.22
C SER A 154 -13.24 -31.80 -13.83
N ASP A 155 -12.13 -32.54 -13.69
CA ASP A 155 -11.60 -32.98 -12.41
C ASP A 155 -11.04 -31.83 -11.56
N GLY A 156 -10.48 -30.80 -12.20
CA GLY A 156 -10.07 -29.59 -11.48
C GLY A 156 -11.25 -28.90 -10.77
N TYR A 157 -12.45 -28.91 -11.38
CA TYR A 157 -13.66 -28.38 -10.75
C TYR A 157 -14.18 -29.30 -9.64
N LYS A 158 -14.06 -30.63 -9.81
CA LYS A 158 -14.41 -31.59 -8.75
C LYS A 158 -13.51 -31.43 -7.52
N ILE A 159 -12.19 -31.22 -7.70
CA ILE A 159 -11.28 -30.91 -6.58
C ILE A 159 -11.73 -29.62 -5.89
N LEU A 160 -11.98 -28.54 -6.64
CA LEU A 160 -12.46 -27.29 -6.05
C LEU A 160 -13.78 -27.45 -5.30
N ALA A 161 -14.72 -28.23 -5.84
CA ALA A 161 -16.00 -28.51 -5.21
C ALA A 161 -15.82 -29.32 -3.91
N ALA A 162 -14.93 -30.31 -3.91
CA ALA A 162 -14.56 -31.06 -2.71
C ALA A 162 -13.98 -30.17 -1.62
N LEU A 163 -13.00 -29.31 -1.95
CA LEU A 163 -12.41 -28.36 -0.99
C LEU A 163 -13.45 -27.36 -0.46
N PHE A 164 -14.36 -26.88 -1.32
CA PHE A 164 -15.46 -26.02 -0.92
C PHE A 164 -16.37 -26.71 0.10
N LEU A 165 -16.84 -27.93 -0.19
CA LEU A 165 -17.73 -28.69 0.69
C LEU A 165 -17.07 -29.06 2.02
N LEU A 166 -15.78 -29.44 2.00
CA LEU A 166 -14.96 -29.63 3.21
C LEU A 166 -14.92 -28.35 4.06
N SER A 167 -14.77 -27.18 3.45
CA SER A 167 -14.78 -25.89 4.18
C SER A 167 -16.14 -25.55 4.82
N GLU A 168 -17.23 -26.07 4.24
CA GLU A 168 -18.58 -25.95 4.78
C GLU A 168 -18.86 -26.98 5.90
N GLY A 169 -17.99 -28.00 6.02
CA GLY A 169 -17.97 -29.02 7.05
C GLY A 169 -18.57 -30.36 6.62
N ILE A 170 -18.80 -30.57 5.33
CA ILE A 170 -19.24 -31.86 4.78
C ILE A 170 -18.03 -32.76 4.60
N ASP A 171 -18.13 -34.00 5.06
CA ASP A 171 -17.09 -35.00 4.84
C ASP A 171 -17.17 -35.53 3.41
N ILE A 172 -16.15 -35.22 2.61
CA ILE A 172 -16.05 -35.63 1.21
C ILE A 172 -14.92 -36.66 1.11
N PRO A 173 -15.11 -37.80 0.43
CA PRO A 173 -14.12 -38.88 0.32
C PRO A 173 -13.02 -38.52 -0.70
N ILE A 174 -12.27 -37.45 -0.41
CA ILE A 174 -11.03 -37.07 -1.09
C ILE A 174 -9.86 -37.40 -0.18
N THR A 175 -8.92 -38.20 -0.66
CA THR A 175 -7.74 -38.64 0.10
C THR A 175 -6.45 -38.38 -0.65
N VAL A 176 -5.37 -38.30 0.12
CA VAL A 176 -3.99 -38.29 -0.37
C VAL A 176 -3.34 -39.59 0.05
N GLU A 177 -2.88 -40.39 -0.90
CA GLU A 177 -2.23 -41.67 -0.65
C GLU A 177 -0.82 -41.70 -1.25
N LYS A 178 0.12 -42.34 -0.56
CA LYS A 178 1.48 -42.56 -1.05
C LYS A 178 1.64 -44.02 -1.48
N ILE A 179 1.71 -44.25 -2.79
CA ILE A 179 1.83 -45.58 -3.39
C ILE A 179 3.14 -45.62 -4.19
N GLU A 180 4.00 -46.60 -3.90
CA GLU A 180 5.28 -46.80 -4.61
C GLU A 180 6.19 -45.56 -4.69
N GLY A 181 6.08 -44.66 -3.69
CA GLY A 181 6.87 -43.42 -3.64
C GLY A 181 6.21 -42.22 -4.31
N GLN A 182 5.16 -42.42 -5.10
CA GLN A 182 4.36 -41.35 -5.72
C GLN A 182 3.14 -40.99 -4.85
N TYR A 183 2.69 -39.74 -4.97
CA TYR A 183 1.50 -39.26 -4.28
C TYR A 183 0.30 -39.24 -5.23
N PHE A 184 -0.84 -39.72 -4.77
CA PHE A 184 -2.08 -39.78 -5.52
C PHE A 184 -3.17 -39.01 -4.79
N ILE A 185 -3.92 -38.20 -5.54
CA ILE A 185 -5.16 -37.60 -5.07
C ILE A 185 -6.30 -38.45 -5.61
N ILE A 186 -7.07 -39.03 -4.71
CA ILE A 186 -8.17 -39.94 -5.04
C ILE A 186 -9.46 -39.29 -4.56
N LEU A 187 -10.43 -39.15 -5.47
CA LEU A 187 -11.80 -38.79 -5.12
C LEU A 187 -12.69 -39.99 -5.40
N ARG A 188 -13.47 -40.41 -4.41
CA ARG A 188 -14.46 -41.49 -4.55
C ARG A 188 -15.87 -40.94 -4.64
N ASN A 189 -16.77 -41.71 -5.26
CA ASN A 189 -18.17 -41.36 -5.33
C ASN A 189 -18.81 -41.65 -3.97
N ILE A 190 -19.57 -40.69 -3.45
CA ILE A 190 -20.18 -40.79 -2.12
C ILE A 190 -21.26 -41.88 -2.08
N ARG A 191 -21.85 -42.23 -3.22
CA ARG A 191 -22.95 -43.17 -3.30
C ARG A 191 -22.50 -44.64 -3.25
N ASP A 192 -21.46 -44.99 -3.99
CA ASP A 192 -21.05 -46.38 -4.22
C ASP A 192 -19.56 -46.65 -4.01
N ASP A 193 -18.82 -45.67 -3.45
CA ASP A 193 -17.38 -45.72 -3.16
C ASP A 193 -16.47 -46.01 -4.37
N THR A 194 -17.02 -45.87 -5.59
CA THR A 194 -16.25 -46.03 -6.82
C THR A 194 -15.30 -44.87 -7.05
N GLU A 195 -14.15 -45.13 -7.66
CA GLU A 195 -13.16 -44.09 -7.93
C GLU A 195 -13.67 -43.14 -9.04
N VAL A 196 -13.83 -41.85 -8.69
CA VAL A 196 -14.23 -40.79 -9.65
C VAL A 196 -13.02 -40.34 -10.46
N PHE A 197 -11.88 -40.17 -9.80
CA PHE A 197 -10.58 -40.00 -10.43
C PHE A 197 -9.46 -40.41 -9.47
N ASN A 198 -8.30 -40.65 -10.06
CA ASN A 198 -7.05 -40.90 -9.36
C ASN A 198 -5.91 -40.18 -10.10
N ILE A 199 -5.45 -39.08 -9.50
CA ILE A 199 -4.49 -38.17 -10.11
C ILE A 199 -3.14 -38.39 -9.44
N CYS A 200 -2.18 -38.90 -10.19
CA CYS A 200 -0.78 -38.97 -9.78
C CYS A 200 -0.14 -37.58 -9.80
N ILE A 201 0.53 -37.22 -8.72
CA ILE A 201 1.41 -36.04 -8.66
C ILE A 201 2.84 -36.54 -8.87
N ASP A 202 3.34 -36.39 -10.10
CA ASP A 202 4.69 -36.81 -10.47
C ASP A 202 5.76 -35.97 -9.73
N GLU A 203 6.65 -36.64 -9.00
CA GLU A 203 7.83 -36.00 -8.41
C GLU A 203 8.78 -35.47 -9.48
N SER A 204 8.76 -35.88 -10.74
CA SER A 204 9.65 -35.35 -11.80
C SER A 204 9.39 -33.88 -12.19
N LEU A 205 8.24 -33.32 -11.77
CA LEU A 205 7.95 -31.87 -11.80
C LEU A 205 8.73 -31.06 -10.74
N SER A 206 9.51 -31.74 -9.88
CA SER A 206 10.32 -31.21 -8.78
C SER A 206 11.68 -30.62 -9.18
N LYS A 207 11.78 -29.89 -10.31
CA LYS A 207 12.94 -29.00 -10.41
C LYS A 207 12.74 -27.87 -9.39
N PRO A 208 13.63 -27.73 -8.38
CA PRO A 208 13.52 -26.64 -7.42
C PRO A 208 13.48 -25.32 -8.19
N MET A 209 12.56 -24.44 -7.80
CA MET A 209 12.63 -23.06 -8.24
C MET A 209 13.89 -22.46 -7.61
N GLU A 210 14.87 -22.07 -8.41
CA GLU A 210 15.97 -21.20 -7.95
C GLU A 210 15.41 -19.78 -7.78
N CYS A 211 14.47 -19.62 -6.84
CA CYS A 211 14.17 -18.31 -6.28
C CYS A 211 15.06 -18.13 -5.07
N ALA A 212 15.81 -17.03 -5.06
CA ALA A 212 16.74 -16.67 -4.01
C ALA A 212 16.13 -16.94 -2.62
N ASN A 213 16.55 -18.08 -2.03
CA ASN A 213 16.34 -18.53 -0.66
C ASN A 213 15.14 -19.43 -0.30
N ASN A 214 14.37 -20.05 -1.21
CA ASN A 214 13.50 -21.18 -0.82
C ASN A 214 13.13 -22.13 -1.98
N THR A 215 13.40 -23.43 -1.79
CA THR A 215 13.00 -24.50 -2.72
C THR A 215 11.64 -25.06 -2.30
N THR A 216 10.54 -24.53 -2.82
CA THR A 216 9.22 -25.14 -2.65
C THR A 216 8.97 -26.19 -3.72
N ASN A 217 8.78 -27.45 -3.29
CA ASN A 217 8.38 -28.55 -4.17
C ASN A 217 6.88 -28.42 -4.48
N LEU A 218 6.51 -28.26 -5.75
CA LEU A 218 5.11 -28.14 -6.21
C LEU A 218 4.21 -29.22 -5.60
N SER A 219 4.69 -30.47 -5.63
CA SER A 219 3.93 -31.61 -5.14
C SER A 219 3.60 -31.43 -3.66
N HIS A 220 4.54 -30.94 -2.86
CA HIS A 220 4.31 -30.67 -1.43
C HIS A 220 3.31 -29.53 -1.21
N SER A 221 3.35 -28.46 -2.03
CA SER A 221 2.39 -27.35 -1.93
C SER A 221 0.96 -27.78 -2.26
N ILE A 222 0.75 -28.58 -3.31
CA ILE A 222 -0.58 -29.09 -3.69
C ILE A 222 -1.14 -30.00 -2.58
N LEU A 223 -0.33 -30.94 -2.10
CA LEU A 223 -0.73 -31.87 -1.05
C LEU A 223 -1.11 -31.14 0.24
N ARG A 224 -0.28 -30.18 0.66
CA ARG A 224 -0.53 -29.36 1.85
C ARG A 224 -1.85 -28.59 1.76
N ILE A 225 -2.24 -28.10 0.58
CA ILE A 225 -3.54 -27.44 0.38
C ILE A 225 -4.69 -28.44 0.62
N ILE A 226 -4.65 -29.61 -0.02
CA ILE A 226 -5.72 -30.61 0.08
C ILE A 226 -5.84 -31.12 1.53
N GLU A 227 -4.72 -31.51 2.13
CA GLU A 227 -4.67 -31.96 3.53
C GLU A 227 -5.16 -30.88 4.49
N PHE A 228 -4.84 -29.60 4.26
CA PHE A 228 -5.34 -28.50 5.08
C PHE A 228 -6.87 -28.47 5.15
N PHE A 229 -7.57 -28.61 4.01
CA PHE A 229 -9.03 -28.61 4.00
C PHE A 229 -9.63 -29.88 4.63
N ILE A 230 -9.01 -31.04 4.42
CA ILE A 230 -9.44 -32.31 5.05
C ILE A 230 -9.34 -32.22 6.57
N ILE A 231 -8.19 -31.77 7.08
CA ILE A 231 -7.90 -31.67 8.52
C ILE A 231 -8.78 -30.61 9.18
N ASN A 232 -8.98 -29.46 8.52
CA ASN A 232 -9.65 -28.30 9.12
C ASN A 232 -11.13 -28.15 8.74
N ARG A 233 -11.78 -29.23 8.26
CA ARG A 233 -13.21 -29.24 7.88
C ARG A 233 -14.16 -28.82 9.01
N THR A 234 -13.80 -29.08 10.27
CA THR A 234 -14.56 -28.66 11.45
C THR A 234 -14.37 -27.18 11.82
N ASN A 235 -13.53 -26.45 11.07
CA ASN A 235 -13.22 -25.04 11.25
C ASN A 235 -12.77 -24.71 12.69
N PRO A 236 -11.54 -25.12 13.09
CA PRO A 236 -11.10 -25.07 14.48
C PRO A 236 -11.11 -23.66 15.08
N MET A 237 -11.04 -22.60 14.27
CA MET A 237 -11.14 -21.21 14.74
C MET A 237 -12.48 -20.85 15.37
N VAL A 238 -13.56 -21.54 14.98
CA VAL A 238 -14.88 -21.38 15.60
C VAL A 238 -14.82 -21.83 17.06
N VAL A 239 -14.20 -22.99 17.30
CA VAL A 239 -14.08 -23.61 18.62
C VAL A 239 -13.04 -22.90 19.48
N LEU A 240 -11.91 -22.49 18.89
CA LEU A 240 -10.76 -21.96 19.64
C LEU A 240 -10.93 -20.50 20.08
N ASN A 241 -11.71 -19.68 19.33
CA ASN A 241 -11.75 -18.22 19.55
C ASN A 241 -13.16 -17.61 19.47
N ASN A 242 -14.23 -18.41 19.42
CA ASN A 242 -15.60 -17.94 19.17
C ASN A 242 -15.68 -17.05 17.91
N VAL A 243 -14.88 -17.36 16.89
CA VAL A 243 -14.89 -16.62 15.63
C VAL A 243 -16.11 -17.05 14.83
N SER A 244 -16.96 -16.08 14.48
CA SER A 244 -18.01 -16.34 13.48
C SER A 244 -17.38 -16.49 12.10
N THR A 245 -17.69 -17.60 11.42
CA THR A 245 -17.23 -17.86 10.05
C THR A 245 -17.91 -16.95 9.03
N GLU A 246 -19.15 -16.54 9.33
CA GLU A 246 -19.95 -15.61 8.54
C GLU A 246 -20.65 -14.65 9.51
N PRO A 247 -20.00 -13.55 9.94
CA PRO A 247 -20.57 -12.61 10.88
C PRO A 247 -21.84 -11.95 10.30
N ALA A 248 -22.96 -12.09 11.01
CA ALA A 248 -24.24 -11.49 10.65
C ALA A 248 -24.34 -10.02 11.06
N ALA A 249 -23.73 -9.64 12.19
CA ALA A 249 -23.70 -8.27 12.68
C ALA A 249 -22.41 -7.56 12.25
N TYR A 250 -22.52 -6.31 11.79
CA TYR A 250 -21.36 -5.55 11.32
C TYR A 250 -20.32 -5.30 12.42
N SER A 251 -20.72 -5.25 13.70
CA SER A 251 -19.80 -5.18 14.84
C SER A 251 -18.87 -6.39 14.93
N ASP A 252 -19.38 -7.59 14.63
CA ASP A 252 -18.57 -8.82 14.61
C ASP A 252 -17.75 -8.93 13.33
N PHE A 253 -18.29 -8.47 12.20
CA PHE A 253 -17.55 -8.37 10.94
C PHE A 253 -16.26 -7.57 11.11
N LYS A 254 -16.34 -6.41 11.79
CA LYS A 254 -15.18 -5.54 12.05
C LYS A 254 -14.08 -6.18 12.91
N LYS A 255 -14.35 -7.30 13.61
CA LYS A 255 -13.30 -8.05 14.34
C LYS A 255 -12.36 -8.82 13.41
N ALA A 256 -12.69 -8.93 12.12
CA ALA A 256 -11.89 -9.55 11.06
C ALA A 256 -11.58 -11.05 11.24
N GLY A 257 -12.20 -11.73 12.21
CA GLY A 257 -11.91 -13.14 12.51
C GLY A 257 -12.21 -14.10 11.34
N PHE A 258 -13.25 -13.81 10.55
CA PHE A 258 -13.64 -14.62 9.40
C PHE A 258 -12.52 -14.75 8.33
N LEU A 259 -11.59 -13.78 8.28
CA LEU A 259 -10.46 -13.79 7.35
C LEU A 259 -9.47 -14.94 7.59
N ASN A 260 -9.57 -15.64 8.73
CA ASN A 260 -8.72 -16.79 9.08
C ASN A 260 -9.47 -18.12 8.95
N THR A 261 -10.54 -18.19 8.16
CA THR A 261 -11.37 -19.39 8.02
C THR A 261 -11.18 -20.07 6.67
N PRO A 262 -11.30 -21.41 6.59
CA PRO A 262 -11.22 -22.12 5.31
C PRO A 262 -12.30 -21.65 4.32
N ARG A 263 -13.49 -21.28 4.82
CA ARG A 263 -14.60 -20.73 4.01
C ARG A 263 -14.20 -19.47 3.27
N PHE A 264 -13.62 -18.49 3.98
CA PHE A 264 -13.13 -17.26 3.35
C PHE A 264 -12.08 -17.56 2.28
N LEU A 265 -11.11 -18.43 2.61
CA LEU A 265 -10.01 -18.77 1.72
C LEU A 265 -10.49 -19.40 0.40
N ILE A 266 -11.32 -20.45 0.47
CA ILE A 266 -11.78 -21.16 -0.73
C ILE A 266 -12.78 -20.34 -1.54
N GLN A 267 -13.69 -19.59 -0.89
CA GLN A 267 -14.65 -18.73 -1.60
C GLN A 267 -13.93 -17.63 -2.39
N ALA A 268 -12.88 -17.04 -1.81
CA ALA A 268 -12.07 -16.06 -2.53
C ALA A 268 -11.28 -16.67 -3.68
N TYR A 269 -10.73 -17.88 -3.48
CA TYR A 269 -9.96 -18.57 -4.52
C TYR A 269 -10.83 -19.02 -5.70
N ILE A 270 -12.05 -19.52 -5.45
CA ILE A 270 -13.01 -19.88 -6.49
C ILE A 270 -13.31 -18.68 -7.39
N TYR A 271 -13.58 -17.51 -6.80
CA TYR A 271 -13.82 -16.29 -7.58
C TYR A 271 -12.60 -15.87 -8.40
N ASP A 272 -11.38 -15.98 -7.85
CA ASP A 272 -10.14 -15.66 -8.56
C ASP A 272 -9.79 -16.68 -9.66
N PHE A 273 -10.25 -17.94 -9.51
CA PHE A 273 -10.01 -19.02 -10.45
C PHE A 273 -10.97 -19.00 -11.66
N LEU A 274 -12.23 -18.60 -11.44
CA LEU A 274 -13.29 -18.60 -12.45
C LEU A 274 -13.25 -17.30 -13.28
N ASP A 275 -12.89 -17.43 -14.56
CA ASP A 275 -12.64 -16.31 -15.48
C ASP A 275 -13.79 -16.09 -16.51
N CYS A 276 -14.80 -16.95 -16.56
CA CYS A 276 -15.99 -16.78 -17.40
C CYS A 276 -17.24 -17.49 -16.86
N ILE A 277 -18.41 -17.11 -17.39
CA ILE A 277 -19.72 -17.59 -16.94
C ILE A 277 -19.85 -19.10 -17.11
N ASP A 278 -19.51 -19.65 -18.28
CA ASP A 278 -19.66 -21.08 -18.59
C ASP A 278 -18.93 -21.96 -17.57
N LYS A 279 -17.67 -21.62 -17.28
CA LYS A 279 -16.84 -22.32 -16.28
C LYS A 279 -17.42 -22.22 -14.87
N ALA A 280 -18.02 -21.08 -14.53
CA ALA A 280 -18.67 -20.89 -13.25
C ALA A 280 -19.95 -21.74 -13.14
N GLN A 281 -20.73 -21.83 -14.21
CA GLN A 281 -21.91 -22.70 -14.29
C GLN A 281 -21.53 -24.17 -14.12
N ASP A 282 -20.49 -24.64 -14.80
CA ASP A 282 -19.97 -26.01 -14.67
C ASP A 282 -19.56 -26.33 -13.23
N PHE A 283 -18.81 -25.44 -12.59
CA PHE A 283 -18.42 -25.58 -11.18
C PHE A 283 -19.64 -25.65 -10.25
N ILE A 284 -20.61 -24.73 -10.40
CA ILE A 284 -21.82 -24.68 -9.57
C ILE A 284 -22.65 -25.97 -9.74
N TYR A 285 -22.77 -26.46 -10.99
CA TYR A 285 -23.48 -27.70 -11.28
C TYR A 285 -22.80 -28.90 -10.62
N ILE A 286 -21.47 -28.99 -10.65
CA ILE A 286 -20.72 -30.06 -9.95
C ILE A 286 -20.98 -30.03 -8.44
N VAL A 287 -21.03 -28.85 -7.83
CA VAL A 287 -21.37 -28.73 -6.40
C VAL A 287 -22.81 -29.21 -6.14
N TYR A 288 -23.75 -28.88 -7.02
CA TYR A 288 -25.13 -29.36 -6.92
C TYR A 288 -25.19 -30.89 -6.99
N THR A 289 -24.55 -31.51 -7.97
CA THR A 289 -24.58 -32.97 -8.15
C THR A 289 -23.92 -33.69 -6.99
N MET A 290 -22.78 -33.22 -6.49
CA MET A 290 -22.11 -33.83 -5.33
C MET A 290 -22.98 -33.79 -4.07
N LEU A 291 -23.72 -32.68 -3.84
CA LEU A 291 -24.65 -32.59 -2.73
C LEU A 291 -25.90 -33.46 -2.92
N GLU A 292 -26.40 -33.56 -4.15
CA GLU A 292 -27.53 -34.43 -4.49
C GLU A 292 -27.17 -35.91 -4.30
N GLU A 293 -25.97 -36.32 -4.72
CA GLU A 293 -25.43 -37.66 -4.51
C GLU A 293 -25.37 -38.05 -3.03
N ILE A 294 -25.02 -37.12 -2.13
CA ILE A 294 -25.07 -37.36 -0.69
C ILE A 294 -26.50 -37.73 -0.27
N PHE A 295 -27.54 -37.03 -0.73
CA PHE A 295 -28.92 -37.38 -0.35
C PHE A 295 -29.37 -38.75 -0.89
N LEU A 296 -28.70 -39.25 -1.92
CA LEU A 296 -28.98 -40.53 -2.58
C LEU A 296 -28.10 -41.69 -2.09
N SER A 297 -27.12 -41.43 -1.22
CA SER A 297 -26.19 -42.45 -0.73
C SER A 297 -26.76 -43.26 0.43
N ASP A 298 -26.30 -44.50 0.56
CA ASP A 298 -26.62 -45.34 1.72
C ASP A 298 -26.07 -44.72 3.02
N ASP A 299 -24.93 -44.03 2.94
CA ASP A 299 -24.30 -43.32 4.06
C ASP A 299 -25.22 -42.25 4.66
N TYR A 300 -26.04 -41.57 3.87
CA TYR A 300 -26.99 -40.58 4.38
C TYR A 300 -28.07 -41.17 5.28
N MET A 301 -28.47 -42.42 5.01
CA MET A 301 -29.39 -43.15 5.87
C MET A 301 -28.72 -43.57 7.18
N LEU A 302 -27.39 -43.77 7.16
CA LEU A 302 -26.57 -44.13 8.33
C LEU A 302 -26.17 -42.93 9.19
N MET A 303 -26.12 -41.72 8.61
CA MET A 303 -25.83 -40.47 9.33
C MET A 303 -26.76 -40.27 10.53
N ASP A 304 -26.28 -39.58 11.55
CA ASP A 304 -27.15 -39.18 12.66
C ASP A 304 -28.11 -38.03 12.26
N ASN A 305 -29.02 -37.67 13.18
CA ASN A 305 -29.99 -36.61 12.90
C ASN A 305 -29.36 -35.22 12.77
N GLU A 306 -28.25 -34.94 13.44
CA GLU A 306 -27.55 -33.66 13.38
C GLU A 306 -26.74 -33.53 12.10
N GLU A 307 -26.04 -34.59 11.68
CA GLU A 307 -25.34 -34.67 10.39
C GLU A 307 -26.31 -34.48 9.22
N ARG A 308 -27.46 -35.17 9.22
CA ARG A 308 -28.47 -34.97 8.18
C ARG A 308 -29.04 -33.55 8.15
N LYS A 309 -29.24 -32.93 9.32
CA LYS A 309 -29.67 -31.52 9.40
C LYS A 309 -28.59 -30.58 8.86
N MET A 310 -27.32 -30.86 9.16
CA MET A 310 -26.18 -30.08 8.67
C MET A 310 -26.10 -30.14 7.15
N VAL A 311 -26.15 -31.32 6.53
CA VAL A 311 -26.14 -31.49 5.07
C VAL A 311 -27.33 -30.75 4.42
N LYS A 312 -28.55 -30.91 4.96
CA LYS A 312 -29.74 -30.17 4.47
C LYS A 312 -29.56 -28.66 4.60
N SER A 313 -29.02 -28.18 5.72
CA SER A 313 -28.76 -26.77 5.96
C SER A 313 -27.76 -26.21 4.95
N ILE A 314 -26.69 -26.93 4.65
CA ILE A 314 -25.68 -26.53 3.66
C ILE A 314 -26.28 -26.50 2.25
N PHE A 315 -27.08 -27.50 1.88
CA PHE A 315 -27.77 -27.52 0.59
C PHE A 315 -28.68 -26.30 0.41
N ILE A 316 -29.49 -25.95 1.42
CA ILE A 316 -30.38 -24.77 1.39
C ILE A 316 -29.58 -23.45 1.44
N ARG A 317 -28.42 -23.45 2.11
CA ARG A 317 -27.49 -22.30 2.07
C ARG A 317 -26.89 -22.13 0.69
N CYS A 318 -26.62 -23.20 -0.06
CA CYS A 318 -26.03 -23.13 -1.40
C CYS A 318 -27.08 -22.81 -2.48
N PHE A 319 -28.27 -23.42 -2.39
CA PHE A 319 -29.29 -23.36 -3.43
C PHE A 319 -30.65 -22.91 -2.89
N SER A 320 -31.36 -22.16 -3.73
CA SER A 320 -32.73 -21.70 -3.48
C SER A 320 -33.66 -22.19 -4.59
N PHE A 321 -34.95 -22.31 -4.26
CA PHE A 321 -36.00 -22.77 -5.16
C PHE A 321 -37.05 -21.67 -5.29
N GLU A 322 -37.47 -21.37 -6.52
CA GLU A 322 -38.31 -20.22 -6.83
C GLU A 322 -39.64 -20.22 -6.05
N ASN A 323 -39.90 -19.15 -5.29
CA ASN A 323 -41.19 -18.84 -4.68
C ASN A 323 -41.45 -17.31 -4.69
N ALA A 324 -42.68 -16.87 -4.45
CA ALA A 324 -43.06 -15.45 -4.56
C ALA A 324 -42.30 -14.48 -3.60
N VAL A 325 -41.58 -15.01 -2.59
CA VAL A 325 -40.78 -14.23 -1.62
C VAL A 325 -39.41 -13.82 -2.20
N TRP A 326 -38.97 -14.49 -3.26
CA TRP A 326 -37.65 -14.33 -3.89
C TRP A 326 -37.35 -12.91 -4.40
N LYS A 327 -38.35 -12.14 -4.88
CA LYS A 327 -38.14 -10.79 -5.43
C LYS A 327 -37.91 -9.67 -4.41
N LYS A 328 -38.38 -9.82 -3.16
CA LYS A 328 -38.21 -8.79 -2.11
C LYS A 328 -36.92 -8.98 -1.30
N SER A 329 -36.37 -10.20 -1.23
CA SER A 329 -35.24 -10.51 -0.35
C SER A 329 -33.87 -10.01 -0.82
N TYR A 330 -33.74 -9.56 -2.08
CA TYR A 330 -32.46 -9.26 -2.72
C TYR A 330 -32.37 -7.85 -3.32
N GLU A 331 -33.01 -6.86 -2.68
CA GLU A 331 -32.91 -5.44 -3.07
C GLU A 331 -31.46 -4.93 -3.21
N TYR A 332 -30.53 -5.54 -2.45
CA TYR A 332 -29.12 -5.17 -2.48
C TYR A 332 -28.47 -5.36 -3.87
N LEU A 333 -28.97 -6.30 -4.67
CA LEU A 333 -28.52 -6.53 -6.05
C LEU A 333 -28.85 -5.33 -6.95
N TYR A 334 -30.01 -4.70 -6.75
CA TYR A 334 -30.37 -3.49 -7.47
C TYR A 334 -29.57 -2.29 -6.97
N ASP A 335 -29.40 -2.17 -5.65
CA ASP A 335 -28.66 -1.07 -5.04
C ASP A 335 -27.19 -1.07 -5.47
N ILE A 336 -26.51 -2.23 -5.53
CA ILE A 336 -25.12 -2.32 -6.00
C ILE A 336 -25.00 -2.01 -7.49
N VAL A 337 -25.96 -2.43 -8.32
CA VAL A 337 -26.01 -2.08 -9.74
C VAL A 337 -26.21 -0.57 -9.93
N GLU A 338 -27.01 0.08 -9.09
CA GLU A 338 -27.19 1.53 -9.12
C GLU A 338 -25.90 2.28 -8.74
N ILE A 339 -25.23 1.84 -7.67
CA ILE A 339 -23.91 2.37 -7.27
C ILE A 339 -22.92 2.25 -8.43
N GLU A 340 -22.82 1.07 -9.04
CA GLU A 340 -21.91 0.79 -10.15
C GLU A 340 -22.25 1.61 -11.41
N LYS A 341 -23.54 1.82 -11.70
CA LYS A 341 -23.97 2.70 -12.80
C LYS A 341 -23.52 4.14 -12.59
N ILE A 342 -23.60 4.66 -11.36
CA ILE A 342 -23.16 6.02 -11.06
C ILE A 342 -21.63 6.14 -11.15
N LEU A 343 -20.89 5.16 -10.64
CA LEU A 343 -19.43 5.09 -10.78
C LEU A 343 -19.00 5.13 -12.26
N ASN A 344 -19.64 4.31 -13.09
CA ASN A 344 -19.34 4.23 -14.51
C ASN A 344 -19.71 5.50 -15.30
N ARG A 345 -20.82 6.17 -14.95
CA ARG A 345 -21.18 7.48 -15.52
C ARG A 345 -20.11 8.53 -15.28
N ASN A 346 -19.46 8.46 -14.11
CA ASN A 346 -18.48 9.45 -13.66
C ASN A 346 -17.02 9.11 -14.06
N SER A 347 -16.80 8.02 -14.79
CA SER A 347 -15.47 7.59 -15.25
C SER A 347 -14.97 8.43 -16.43
N ILE A 348 -14.15 9.46 -16.14
CA ILE A 348 -13.47 10.30 -17.15
C ILE A 348 -12.16 9.66 -17.62
N LEU A 349 -11.54 8.89 -16.73
CA LEU A 349 -10.27 8.20 -16.94
C LEU A 349 -10.53 6.69 -16.96
N PRO A 350 -9.64 5.90 -17.58
CA PRO A 350 -9.75 4.43 -17.59
C PRO A 350 -9.52 3.77 -16.22
N PHE A 351 -9.35 4.59 -15.18
CA PHE A 351 -8.96 4.17 -13.84
C PHE A 351 -10.08 4.53 -12.87
N SER A 352 -10.62 3.55 -12.14
CA SER A 352 -11.66 3.80 -11.13
C SER A 352 -11.08 4.38 -9.84
N ASP A 353 -9.85 4.02 -9.51
CA ASP A 353 -9.15 4.40 -8.29
C ASP A 353 -7.63 4.16 -8.42
N ALA A 354 -6.88 4.46 -7.34
CA ALA A 354 -5.42 4.29 -7.32
C ALA A 354 -4.96 2.83 -7.53
N TYR A 355 -5.82 1.83 -7.33
CA TYR A 355 -5.51 0.41 -7.54
C TYR A 355 -5.48 0.04 -9.02
N THR A 356 -6.33 0.68 -9.82
CA THR A 356 -6.41 0.43 -11.27
C THR A 356 -5.27 1.09 -12.06
N LEU A 357 -4.47 1.96 -11.43
CA LEU A 357 -3.29 2.56 -12.05
C LEU A 357 -2.22 1.49 -12.34
N PRO A 358 -1.50 1.58 -13.46
CA PRO A 358 -0.30 0.79 -13.66
C PRO A 358 0.72 1.12 -12.57
N THR A 359 0.94 0.18 -11.66
CA THR A 359 1.96 0.28 -10.62
C THR A 359 3.26 -0.33 -11.10
N TYR A 360 4.39 0.13 -10.56
CA TYR A 360 5.67 -0.51 -10.86
C TYR A 360 5.62 -1.98 -10.41
N THR A 361 6.29 -2.83 -11.18
CA THR A 361 6.49 -4.25 -10.91
C THR A 361 7.85 -4.67 -11.50
N ARG A 362 8.34 -5.85 -11.12
CA ARG A 362 9.56 -6.40 -11.72
C ARG A 362 9.19 -7.25 -12.90
N ILE A 363 9.74 -6.94 -14.08
CA ILE A 363 9.51 -7.74 -15.29
C ILE A 363 10.83 -8.28 -15.85
N PRO A 364 10.80 -9.42 -16.56
CA PRO A 364 11.98 -9.96 -17.20
C PRO A 364 12.40 -9.06 -18.37
N LYS A 365 13.71 -9.00 -18.62
CA LYS A 365 14.23 -8.30 -19.81
C LYS A 365 13.77 -8.97 -21.09
N TYR A 366 13.39 -8.16 -22.05
CA TYR A 366 13.05 -8.52 -23.41
C TYR A 366 14.28 -8.37 -24.33
N SER A 367 14.49 -9.37 -25.20
CA SER A 367 15.53 -9.34 -26.23
C SER A 367 14.89 -9.31 -27.60
N ASN A 368 15.04 -8.20 -28.33
CA ASN A 368 14.59 -8.08 -29.72
C ASN A 368 15.29 -9.09 -30.63
N ILE A 369 16.56 -9.43 -30.34
CA ILE A 369 17.36 -10.40 -31.10
C ILE A 369 16.76 -11.81 -31.00
N ARG A 370 16.34 -12.21 -29.79
CA ARG A 370 15.76 -13.55 -29.56
C ARG A 370 14.24 -13.57 -29.72
N ASN A 371 13.62 -12.41 -29.92
CA ASN A 371 12.16 -12.19 -29.87
C ASN A 371 11.52 -12.90 -28.65
N ASN A 372 12.20 -12.84 -27.51
CA ASN A 372 11.81 -13.57 -26.31
C ASN A 372 12.38 -12.89 -25.05
N PHE A 373 11.78 -13.21 -23.90
CA PHE A 373 12.28 -12.77 -22.60
C PHE A 373 13.48 -13.63 -22.18
N LEU A 374 14.47 -12.99 -21.55
CA LEU A 374 15.65 -13.66 -21.01
C LEU A 374 15.30 -14.41 -19.70
N ILE A 375 16.07 -15.45 -19.36
CA ILE A 375 15.83 -16.38 -18.23
C ILE A 375 15.80 -15.64 -16.87
N GLU A 376 15.16 -16.27 -15.88
CA GLU A 376 14.60 -15.79 -14.61
C GLU A 376 15.50 -14.93 -13.68
N GLU A 377 16.79 -14.72 -13.96
CA GLU A 377 17.69 -13.93 -13.11
C GLU A 377 17.82 -12.45 -13.51
N GLU A 378 17.35 -12.06 -14.71
CA GLU A 378 17.48 -10.69 -15.21
C GLU A 378 16.14 -9.91 -15.21
N TYR A 379 15.62 -9.63 -14.01
CA TYR A 379 14.45 -8.77 -13.81
C TYR A 379 14.85 -7.33 -13.48
N PHE A 380 14.10 -6.34 -13.97
CA PHE A 380 14.30 -4.92 -13.66
C PHE A 380 13.04 -4.23 -13.14
N ASP A 381 13.21 -3.10 -12.45
CA ASP A 381 12.12 -2.23 -11.97
C ASP A 381 11.55 -1.42 -13.13
N ASN A 382 10.26 -1.61 -13.45
CA ASN A 382 9.61 -0.97 -14.59
C ASN A 382 8.81 0.30 -14.24
N SER A 383 9.16 1.02 -13.16
CA SER A 383 8.37 2.16 -12.66
C SER A 383 8.18 3.27 -13.70
N VAL A 384 9.17 3.52 -14.55
CA VAL A 384 9.08 4.52 -15.62
C VAL A 384 8.15 4.03 -16.74
N GLU A 385 8.29 2.78 -17.14
CA GLU A 385 7.48 2.11 -18.15
C GLU A 385 6.02 2.05 -17.73
N ALA A 386 5.74 1.70 -16.47
CA ALA A 386 4.41 1.70 -15.87
C ALA A 386 3.80 3.12 -15.84
N ALA A 387 4.60 4.15 -15.52
CA ALA A 387 4.14 5.54 -15.58
C ALA A 387 3.74 5.95 -17.01
N ILE A 388 4.54 5.57 -18.03
CA ILE A 388 4.22 5.82 -19.44
C ILE A 388 2.97 5.04 -19.86
N LEU A 389 2.81 3.78 -19.42
CA LEU A 389 1.60 2.99 -19.66
C LEU A 389 0.36 3.74 -19.14
N GLY A 390 0.42 4.26 -17.91
CA GLY A 390 -0.69 5.02 -17.33
C GLY A 390 -1.06 6.27 -18.11
N ILE A 391 -0.06 7.01 -18.61
CA ILE A 391 -0.27 8.17 -19.49
C ILE A 391 -0.93 7.71 -20.80
N MET A 392 -0.42 6.66 -21.43
CA MET A 392 -0.91 6.15 -22.72
C MET A 392 -2.33 5.59 -22.63
N CYS A 393 -2.67 4.93 -21.52
CA CYS A 393 -4.05 4.53 -21.22
C CYS A 393 -4.99 5.75 -21.19
N CYS A 394 -4.62 6.84 -20.51
CA CYS A 394 -5.42 8.07 -20.52
C CYS A 394 -5.57 8.67 -21.92
N LEU A 395 -4.51 8.63 -22.74
CA LEU A 395 -4.55 9.17 -24.11
C LEU A 395 -5.46 8.35 -25.02
N ALA A 396 -5.38 7.02 -24.94
CA ALA A 396 -6.18 6.12 -25.76
C ALA A 396 -7.64 6.01 -25.29
N TYR A 397 -7.94 6.36 -24.04
CA TYR A 397 -9.27 6.17 -23.46
C TYR A 397 -10.31 7.12 -24.03
N ASP A 398 -11.42 6.54 -24.47
CA ASP A 398 -12.61 7.25 -24.90
C ASP A 398 -13.66 7.26 -23.77
N PRO A 399 -13.93 8.42 -23.14
CA PRO A 399 -14.92 8.50 -22.07
C PRO A 399 -16.37 8.33 -22.54
N GLU A 400 -16.68 8.41 -23.84
CA GLU A 400 -18.01 8.11 -24.37
C GLU A 400 -18.23 6.60 -24.50
N THR A 401 -17.28 5.90 -25.13
CA THR A 401 -17.41 4.45 -25.39
C THR A 401 -16.86 3.58 -24.26
N LYS A 402 -16.17 4.18 -23.28
CA LYS A 402 -15.52 3.53 -22.14
C LYS A 402 -14.48 2.46 -22.54
N LYS A 403 -13.82 2.68 -23.69
CA LYS A 403 -12.85 1.73 -24.29
C LYS A 403 -11.61 2.47 -24.76
N TYR A 404 -10.51 1.76 -24.91
CA TYR A 404 -9.33 2.31 -25.56
C TYR A 404 -9.48 2.32 -27.08
N THR A 405 -8.90 3.35 -27.70
CA THR A 405 -8.81 3.51 -29.14
C THR A 405 -7.54 4.26 -29.52
N THR A 406 -6.93 3.88 -30.63
CA THR A 406 -5.74 4.54 -31.20
C THR A 406 -6.07 5.40 -32.43
N LYS A 407 -7.35 5.66 -32.71
CA LYS A 407 -7.81 6.45 -33.88
C LYS A 407 -7.19 7.85 -33.95
N ASN A 408 -6.90 8.45 -32.80
CA ASN A 408 -6.30 9.78 -32.69
C ASN A 408 -4.77 9.77 -32.82
N MET A 409 -4.13 8.59 -32.83
CA MET A 409 -2.68 8.41 -32.95
C MET A 409 -2.34 7.95 -34.36
N GLN A 410 -2.48 8.84 -35.35
CA GLN A 410 -2.40 8.51 -36.78
C GLN A 410 -1.11 7.79 -37.17
N PHE A 411 0.01 8.15 -36.54
CA PHE A 411 1.34 7.63 -36.84
C PHE A 411 1.80 6.52 -35.88
N ALA A 412 0.94 6.06 -34.97
CA ALA A 412 1.28 4.99 -34.03
C ALA A 412 1.74 3.71 -34.74
N SER A 413 2.71 3.02 -34.15
CA SER A 413 3.19 1.73 -34.64
C SER A 413 2.09 0.66 -34.58
N ASP A 414 2.25 -0.41 -35.36
CA ASP A 414 1.29 -1.51 -35.38
C ASP A 414 1.30 -2.31 -34.07
N GLU A 415 2.44 -2.36 -33.37
CA GLU A 415 2.56 -2.95 -32.03
C GLU A 415 1.73 -2.16 -31.00
N LEU A 416 1.76 -0.82 -31.05
CA LEU A 416 0.96 0.01 -30.15
C LEU A 416 -0.54 -0.15 -30.44
N LYS A 417 -0.93 -0.20 -31.72
CA LYS A 417 -2.33 -0.47 -32.12
C LYS A 417 -2.78 -1.86 -31.68
N TRP A 418 -1.94 -2.87 -31.87
CA TRP A 418 -2.21 -4.24 -31.40
C TRP A 418 -2.43 -4.28 -29.90
N PHE A 419 -1.59 -3.60 -29.12
CA PHE A 419 -1.68 -3.57 -27.66
C PHE A 419 -3.03 -3.04 -27.17
N PHE A 420 -3.44 -1.85 -27.62
CA PHE A 420 -4.73 -1.28 -27.21
C PHE A 420 -5.95 -2.00 -27.81
N ASN A 421 -5.78 -2.76 -28.90
CA ASN A 421 -6.83 -3.65 -29.38
C ASN A 421 -6.93 -4.92 -28.53
N LYS A 422 -5.80 -5.46 -28.07
CA LYS A 422 -5.72 -6.59 -27.14
C LYS A 422 -6.36 -6.21 -25.80
N TYR A 423 -5.94 -5.11 -25.19
CA TYR A 423 -6.44 -4.63 -23.90
C TYR A 423 -7.61 -3.63 -24.00
N LYS A 424 -8.48 -3.75 -25.02
CA LYS A 424 -9.45 -2.72 -25.43
C LYS A 424 -10.38 -2.19 -24.34
N ILE A 425 -10.75 -3.02 -23.38
CA ILE A 425 -11.60 -2.63 -22.25
C ILE A 425 -10.67 -2.41 -21.06
N PRO A 426 -10.69 -1.25 -20.40
CA PRO A 426 -9.92 -1.04 -19.17
C PRO A 426 -10.25 -2.12 -18.14
N ASN A 427 -9.22 -2.75 -17.60
CA ASN A 427 -9.34 -3.74 -16.54
C ASN A 427 -9.20 -3.08 -15.17
N ASP A 428 -9.72 -3.74 -14.14
CA ASP A 428 -9.59 -3.32 -12.74
C ASP A 428 -8.13 -3.37 -12.24
N GLU A 429 -7.24 -4.09 -12.90
CA GLU A 429 -5.83 -4.19 -12.52
C GLU A 429 -4.93 -4.36 -13.75
N THR A 430 -3.76 -3.72 -13.72
CA THR A 430 -2.76 -3.90 -14.78
C THR A 430 -2.05 -5.24 -14.55
N SER A 431 -2.37 -6.25 -15.36
CA SER A 431 -1.80 -7.58 -15.19
C SER A 431 -0.30 -7.60 -15.51
N PHE A 432 0.44 -8.55 -14.94
CA PHE A 432 1.85 -8.77 -15.29
C PHE A 432 2.04 -9.05 -16.80
N GLU A 433 1.06 -9.70 -17.44
CA GLU A 433 1.09 -9.90 -18.89
C GLU A 433 1.01 -8.57 -19.64
N MET A 434 0.13 -7.66 -19.20
CA MET A 434 0.03 -6.31 -19.76
C MET A 434 1.35 -5.56 -19.58
N HIS A 435 2.01 -5.66 -18.42
CA HIS A 435 3.34 -5.09 -18.22
C HIS A 435 4.41 -5.69 -19.15
N ARG A 436 4.38 -7.00 -19.38
CA ARG A 436 5.31 -7.67 -20.31
C ARG A 436 5.09 -7.26 -21.76
N ASP A 437 3.83 -7.26 -22.20
CA ASP A 437 3.49 -6.87 -23.55
C ASP A 437 3.75 -5.38 -23.78
N TRP A 438 3.52 -4.56 -22.75
CA TRP A 438 3.92 -3.16 -22.75
C TRP A 438 5.44 -3.00 -22.88
N ASN A 439 6.23 -3.79 -22.16
CA ASN A 439 7.68 -3.71 -22.22
C ASN A 439 8.25 -3.98 -23.62
N LYS A 440 7.61 -4.87 -24.39
CA LYS A 440 8.01 -5.11 -25.79
C LYS A 440 7.92 -3.85 -26.66
N ILE A 441 6.99 -2.94 -26.32
CA ILE A 441 6.74 -1.70 -27.07
C ILE A 441 7.78 -0.63 -26.69
N VAL A 442 8.14 -0.54 -25.42
CA VAL A 442 9.04 0.52 -24.92
C VAL A 442 10.51 0.09 -24.80
N SER A 443 10.84 -1.18 -25.04
CA SER A 443 12.20 -1.70 -25.02
C SER A 443 12.91 -1.52 -26.36
N ASN A 444 14.20 -1.19 -26.31
CA ASN A 444 15.12 -1.10 -27.46
C ASN A 444 14.55 -0.23 -28.60
N LEU A 445 13.99 0.92 -28.25
CA LEU A 445 13.48 1.87 -29.23
C LEU A 445 14.60 2.38 -30.16
N SER A 446 14.24 2.70 -31.40
CA SER A 446 15.20 3.07 -32.46
C SER A 446 15.87 4.42 -32.23
N ASP A 447 15.21 5.35 -31.56
CA ASP A 447 15.78 6.67 -31.22
C ASP A 447 17.03 6.50 -30.32
N PRO A 448 18.23 6.82 -30.82
CA PRO A 448 19.49 6.62 -30.08
C PRO A 448 19.64 7.57 -28.89
N HIS A 449 18.78 8.58 -28.78
CA HIS A 449 18.81 9.55 -27.70
C HIS A 449 17.86 9.20 -26.55
N ILE A 450 17.08 8.11 -26.66
CA ILE A 450 16.36 7.51 -25.53
C ILE A 450 17.37 6.79 -24.65
N LYS A 451 17.30 7.06 -23.35
CA LYS A 451 18.25 6.52 -22.37
C LYS A 451 17.66 5.33 -21.61
N TYR A 452 18.47 4.27 -21.55
CA TYR A 452 18.20 3.07 -20.77
C TYR A 452 19.35 2.81 -19.78
N SER A 453 19.03 2.31 -18.58
CA SER A 453 20.00 1.89 -17.56
C SER A 453 20.39 0.42 -17.70
N GLN A 454 19.59 -0.43 -18.35
CA GLN A 454 19.87 -1.87 -18.51
C GLN A 454 19.54 -2.38 -19.91
N ASN A 455 20.54 -2.54 -20.79
CA ASN A 455 20.44 -3.23 -22.09
C ASN A 455 19.13 -2.96 -22.87
N GLY A 456 18.76 -1.68 -22.97
CA GLY A 456 17.56 -1.25 -23.70
C GLY A 456 16.21 -1.65 -23.10
N ASN A 457 16.16 -2.08 -21.84
CA ASN A 457 14.93 -2.49 -21.15
C ASN A 457 14.49 -1.47 -20.10
N GLN A 458 15.34 -1.20 -19.11
CA GLN A 458 15.00 -0.27 -18.04
C GLN A 458 15.23 1.18 -18.49
N LEU A 459 14.17 1.95 -18.63
CA LEU A 459 14.20 3.37 -18.98
C LEU A 459 14.78 4.21 -17.83
N VAL A 460 15.63 5.16 -18.21
CA VAL A 460 16.13 6.15 -17.27
C VAL A 460 15.01 7.16 -16.95
N SER A 461 14.80 7.46 -15.67
CA SER A 461 13.79 8.45 -15.28
C SER A 461 14.21 9.88 -15.64
N GLY A 462 13.24 10.66 -16.12
CA GLY A 462 13.44 12.05 -16.54
C GLY A 462 12.28 12.52 -17.41
N ILE A 463 11.80 13.75 -17.19
CA ILE A 463 10.65 14.28 -17.93
C ILE A 463 10.93 14.31 -19.43
N LEU A 464 12.13 14.72 -19.85
CA LEU A 464 12.44 14.79 -21.28
C LEU A 464 12.63 13.40 -21.90
N ASN A 465 13.27 12.46 -21.19
CA ASN A 465 13.38 11.08 -21.65
C ASN A 465 11.99 10.43 -21.83
N ILE A 466 11.06 10.66 -20.88
CA ILE A 466 9.67 10.15 -20.97
C ILE A 466 8.94 10.73 -22.17
N ILE A 467 9.04 12.05 -22.41
CA ILE A 467 8.39 12.68 -23.57
C ILE A 467 8.91 12.09 -24.88
N ARG A 468 10.23 11.84 -24.99
CA ARG A 468 10.82 11.19 -26.17
C ARG A 468 10.29 9.79 -26.42
N VAL A 469 10.19 8.98 -25.38
CA VAL A 469 9.59 7.64 -25.49
C VAL A 469 8.15 7.75 -26.02
N ILE A 470 7.35 8.70 -25.51
CA ILE A 470 5.98 8.92 -26.00
C ILE A 470 5.99 9.34 -27.48
N GLN A 471 6.85 10.26 -27.89
CA GLN A 471 6.98 10.70 -29.28
C GLN A 471 7.32 9.53 -30.21
N GLU A 472 8.27 8.68 -29.81
CA GLU A 472 8.73 7.55 -30.61
C GLU A 472 7.63 6.49 -30.78
N ILE A 473 7.00 6.03 -29.69
CA ILE A 473 5.98 4.96 -29.77
C ILE A 473 4.69 5.42 -30.47
N THR A 474 4.41 6.73 -30.47
CA THR A 474 3.26 7.31 -31.17
C THR A 474 3.57 7.74 -32.61
N GLY A 475 4.83 7.61 -33.04
CA GLY A 475 5.30 7.95 -34.39
C GLY A 475 5.21 9.42 -34.72
N VAL A 476 5.35 10.31 -33.71
CA VAL A 476 5.35 11.76 -33.94
C VAL A 476 6.44 12.12 -34.97
N PRO A 477 6.13 12.93 -36.00
CA PRO A 477 7.09 13.29 -37.04
C PRO A 477 8.38 13.90 -36.48
N GLU A 478 9.52 13.61 -37.10
CA GLU A 478 10.85 14.01 -36.60
C GLU A 478 11.00 15.52 -36.36
N LYS A 479 10.42 16.34 -37.26
CA LYS A 479 10.35 17.81 -37.13
C LYS A 479 9.74 18.29 -35.79
N ASP A 480 8.84 17.49 -35.21
CA ASP A 480 8.15 17.81 -33.97
C ASP A 480 8.92 17.27 -32.75
N LYS A 481 9.95 16.42 -32.97
CA LYS A 481 10.91 15.94 -31.95
C LYS A 481 12.08 16.91 -31.71
N GLU A 482 12.46 17.71 -32.72
CA GLU A 482 13.57 18.69 -32.66
C GLU A 482 13.49 19.64 -31.45
N TYR A 483 12.28 20.01 -31.01
CA TYR A 483 12.10 20.89 -29.86
C TYR A 483 12.65 20.28 -28.55
N ILE A 484 12.45 18.97 -28.34
CA ILE A 484 12.93 18.29 -27.14
C ILE A 484 14.45 18.11 -27.19
N GLU A 485 15.02 17.87 -28.38
CA GLU A 485 16.47 17.90 -28.60
C GLU A 485 17.08 19.23 -28.18
N LEU A 486 16.54 20.34 -28.68
CA LEU A 486 16.97 21.69 -28.32
C LEU A 486 16.84 21.96 -26.81
N CYS A 487 15.81 21.40 -26.17
CA CYS A 487 15.65 21.48 -24.71
C CYS A 487 16.78 20.73 -23.97
N ILE A 488 17.14 19.53 -24.42
CA ILE A 488 18.22 18.73 -23.81
C ILE A 488 19.58 19.42 -23.98
N GLU A 489 19.88 19.94 -25.17
CA GLU A 489 21.12 20.68 -25.44
C GLU A 489 21.23 21.96 -24.58
N LYS A 490 20.13 22.71 -24.43
CA LYS A 490 20.13 23.90 -23.56
C LYS A 490 20.35 23.56 -22.09
N MET A 491 19.93 22.37 -21.66
CA MET A 491 20.13 21.91 -20.29
C MET A 491 21.54 21.42 -20.00
N THR A 492 22.28 20.90 -20.99
CA THR A 492 23.70 20.57 -20.78
C THR A 492 24.55 21.83 -20.59
N LEU A 493 24.14 22.95 -21.19
CA LEU A 493 24.87 24.23 -21.14
C LEU A 493 24.58 25.10 -19.90
N ASN A 494 23.39 24.99 -19.29
CA ASN A 494 22.96 25.87 -18.19
C ASN A 494 22.77 25.13 -16.86
N ASN A 495 23.34 25.68 -15.78
CA ASN A 495 23.22 25.07 -14.44
C ASN A 495 21.90 25.39 -13.71
N THR A 496 21.09 26.34 -14.18
CA THR A 496 19.84 26.74 -13.51
C THR A 496 18.63 26.66 -14.45
N LEU A 497 17.53 26.11 -13.95
CA LEU A 497 16.24 26.10 -14.65
C LEU A 497 15.54 27.45 -14.43
N VAL A 498 15.25 28.14 -15.52
CA VAL A 498 14.48 29.40 -15.50
C VAL A 498 13.00 29.08 -15.73
N GLN A 499 12.10 29.76 -15.01
CA GLN A 499 10.65 29.51 -15.08
C GLN A 499 10.08 29.60 -16.50
N SER A 500 10.62 30.50 -17.33
CA SER A 500 10.20 30.65 -18.73
C SER A 500 10.53 29.41 -19.58
N PHE A 501 11.61 28.69 -19.27
CA PHE A 501 11.96 27.44 -19.94
C PHE A 501 11.01 26.31 -19.54
N ILE A 502 10.71 26.20 -18.24
CA ILE A 502 9.73 25.23 -17.72
C ILE A 502 8.36 25.43 -18.38
N ARG A 503 7.90 26.69 -18.50
CA ARG A 503 6.61 26.99 -19.13
C ARG A 503 6.54 26.54 -20.58
N LYS A 504 7.61 26.69 -21.36
CA LYS A 504 7.62 26.24 -22.76
C LYS A 504 7.59 24.71 -22.87
N ILE A 505 8.24 23.98 -21.94
CA ILE A 505 8.11 22.53 -21.88
C ILE A 505 6.66 22.14 -21.53
N GLU A 506 6.05 22.82 -20.57
CA GLU A 506 4.65 22.58 -20.19
C GLU A 506 3.68 22.84 -21.37
N GLU A 507 3.85 23.95 -22.09
CA GLU A 507 3.09 24.28 -23.31
C GLU A 507 3.26 23.21 -24.40
N TYR A 508 4.49 22.71 -24.60
CA TYR A 508 4.77 21.63 -25.53
C TYR A 508 4.07 20.32 -25.14
N VAL A 509 4.19 19.91 -23.88
CA VAL A 509 3.56 18.69 -23.36
C VAL A 509 2.04 18.75 -23.48
N LEU A 510 1.44 19.92 -23.20
CA LEU A 510 0.00 20.13 -23.43
C LEU A 510 -0.38 19.90 -24.90
N GLY A 511 0.37 20.51 -25.83
CA GLY A 511 0.13 20.33 -27.27
C GLY A 511 0.24 18.87 -27.71
N LEU A 512 1.26 18.16 -27.25
CA LEU A 512 1.46 16.74 -27.52
C LEU A 512 0.27 15.90 -26.98
N ILE A 513 -0.11 16.08 -25.72
CA ILE A 513 -1.23 15.35 -25.10
C ILE A 513 -2.55 15.64 -25.82
N MET A 514 -2.84 16.90 -26.15
CA MET A 514 -4.04 17.27 -26.90
C MET A 514 -4.07 16.61 -28.28
N SER A 515 -2.93 16.51 -28.96
CA SER A 515 -2.86 15.88 -30.28
C SER A 515 -3.17 14.38 -30.21
N LEU A 516 -2.64 13.69 -29.21
CA LEU A 516 -2.73 12.23 -29.06
C LEU A 516 -4.02 11.75 -28.37
N SER A 517 -4.60 12.55 -27.48
CA SER A 517 -5.72 12.12 -26.64
C SER A 517 -7.04 12.00 -27.40
N THR A 518 -7.88 11.05 -27.03
CA THR A 518 -9.28 11.00 -27.47
C THR A 518 -10.14 12.06 -26.83
N ASN A 519 -9.92 12.39 -25.56
CA ASN A 519 -10.57 13.52 -24.91
C ASN A 519 -9.72 14.79 -25.10
N LYS A 520 -10.18 15.69 -25.97
CA LYS A 520 -9.48 16.94 -26.29
C LYS A 520 -9.61 18.01 -25.19
N ASP A 521 -10.53 17.87 -24.25
CA ASP A 521 -10.66 18.77 -23.10
C ASP A 521 -9.71 18.34 -21.98
N VAL A 522 -8.45 18.75 -22.15
CA VAL A 522 -7.32 18.38 -21.28
C VAL A 522 -6.46 19.60 -20.95
N SER A 523 -5.91 19.62 -19.74
CA SER A 523 -4.93 20.60 -19.29
C SER A 523 -3.72 19.92 -18.65
N VAL A 524 -2.56 20.56 -18.75
CA VAL A 524 -1.30 20.10 -18.16
C VAL A 524 -0.75 21.21 -17.28
N SER A 525 -0.22 20.86 -16.12
CA SER A 525 0.46 21.81 -15.23
C SER A 525 1.64 21.16 -14.52
N PHE A 526 2.78 21.82 -14.47
CA PHE A 526 3.95 21.33 -13.76
C PHE A 526 3.96 21.82 -12.31
N GLY A 527 4.35 20.93 -11.40
CA GLY A 527 4.52 21.22 -9.99
C GLY A 527 5.90 21.82 -9.69
N LYS A 528 6.48 21.41 -8.56
CA LYS A 528 7.88 21.73 -8.26
C LYS A 528 8.77 20.90 -9.20
N ILE A 529 9.53 21.60 -10.04
CA ILE A 529 10.43 21.01 -11.03
C ILE A 529 11.88 21.38 -10.69
N GLU A 530 12.80 20.44 -10.89
CA GLU A 530 14.22 20.64 -10.64
C GLU A 530 15.10 19.88 -11.63
N LYS A 531 16.28 20.43 -11.90
CA LYS A 531 17.32 19.79 -12.69
C LYS A 531 18.17 18.97 -11.73
N ARG A 532 18.34 17.68 -12.01
CA ARG A 532 19.25 16.81 -11.25
C ARG A 532 20.11 15.99 -12.21
N PHE A 533 21.27 15.56 -11.73
CA PHE A 533 22.06 14.54 -12.41
C PHE A 533 21.33 13.20 -12.30
N ILE A 534 21.23 12.52 -13.44
CA ILE A 534 20.71 11.15 -13.49
C ILE A 534 21.72 10.25 -12.78
N GLN A 535 21.24 9.41 -11.86
CA GLN A 535 22.08 8.53 -11.06
C GLN A 535 23.00 7.66 -11.94
N ASN A 536 24.26 7.55 -11.56
CA ASN A 536 25.31 6.79 -12.27
C ASN A 536 25.57 7.24 -13.72
N THR A 537 25.21 8.47 -14.10
CA THR A 537 25.58 9.05 -15.40
C THR A 537 26.14 10.47 -15.23
N ASN A 538 26.84 10.96 -16.25
CA ASN A 538 27.31 12.35 -16.32
C ASN A 538 26.28 13.30 -16.96
N THR A 539 25.02 12.87 -17.09
CA THR A 539 23.98 13.64 -17.76
C THR A 539 22.88 14.07 -16.79
N SER A 540 22.21 15.18 -17.11
CA SER A 540 21.12 15.72 -16.31
C SER A 540 19.79 15.65 -17.06
N ASP A 541 18.70 15.52 -16.32
CA ASP A 541 17.32 15.66 -16.81
C ASP A 541 16.52 16.52 -15.80
N VAL A 542 15.23 16.66 -16.09
CA VAL A 542 14.24 17.40 -15.32
C VAL A 542 13.36 16.43 -14.55
N PHE A 543 13.19 16.70 -13.26
CA PHE A 543 12.44 15.89 -12.31
C PHE A 543 11.38 16.73 -11.62
N GLY A 544 10.31 16.09 -11.14
CA GLY A 544 9.22 16.73 -10.43
C GLY A 544 7.86 16.15 -10.84
N ASN A 545 6.80 16.92 -10.60
CA ASN A 545 5.42 16.46 -10.79
C ASN A 545 4.80 17.07 -12.05
N ILE A 546 4.15 16.24 -12.87
CA ILE A 546 3.29 16.66 -13.98
C ILE A 546 1.86 16.28 -13.62
N ALA A 547 0.93 17.23 -13.70
CA ALA A 547 -0.50 16.95 -13.53
C ALA A 547 -1.22 17.11 -14.88
N ILE A 548 -1.89 16.05 -15.33
CA ILE A 548 -2.69 16.00 -16.55
C ILE A 548 -4.16 15.89 -16.14
N ARG A 549 -5.01 16.87 -16.46
CA ARG A 549 -6.42 16.89 -16.04
C ARG A 549 -7.34 16.90 -17.25
N TYR A 550 -8.27 15.98 -17.27
CA TYR A 550 -9.32 15.82 -18.27
C TYR A 550 -10.65 16.32 -17.73
N ARG A 551 -11.46 16.89 -18.61
CA ARG A 551 -12.85 17.26 -18.33
C ARG A 551 -13.78 16.51 -19.26
N PHE A 552 -14.90 16.04 -18.73
CA PHE A 552 -15.94 15.37 -19.51
C PHE A 552 -17.26 15.47 -18.76
N ASN A 553 -18.34 15.87 -19.43
CA ASN A 553 -19.68 16.03 -18.84
C ASN A 553 -19.70 16.86 -17.53
N GLY A 554 -18.92 17.94 -17.46
CA GLY A 554 -18.86 18.81 -16.28
C GLY A 554 -18.01 18.28 -15.11
N LEU A 555 -17.55 17.03 -15.18
CA LEU A 555 -16.61 16.46 -14.22
C LEU A 555 -15.16 16.76 -14.62
N VAL A 556 -14.25 16.81 -13.64
CA VAL A 556 -12.81 16.93 -13.88
C VAL A 556 -12.06 15.86 -13.07
N SER A 557 -11.15 15.15 -13.72
CA SER A 557 -10.28 14.15 -13.10
C SER A 557 -8.93 14.18 -13.78
N GLY A 558 -7.88 13.75 -13.10
CA GLY A 558 -6.53 13.82 -13.63
C GLY A 558 -5.57 12.80 -13.08
N LEU A 559 -4.47 12.64 -13.82
CA LEU A 559 -3.32 11.82 -13.47
C LEU A 559 -2.19 12.76 -13.04
N ASN A 560 -1.63 12.57 -11.85
CA ASN A 560 -0.33 13.17 -11.52
C ASN A 560 0.75 12.13 -11.71
N VAL A 561 1.80 12.52 -12.42
CA VAL A 561 3.00 11.73 -12.70
C VAL A 561 4.14 12.35 -11.91
N GLY A 562 4.59 11.66 -10.86
CA GLY A 562 5.75 12.05 -10.07
C GLY A 562 7.01 11.41 -10.63
N ILE A 563 7.97 12.22 -11.06
CA ILE A 563 9.22 11.74 -11.68
C ILE A 563 10.38 12.15 -10.77
N PHE A 564 11.12 11.17 -10.28
CA PHE A 564 12.23 11.37 -9.36
C PHE A 564 13.45 10.57 -9.82
N ASN A 565 14.60 10.81 -9.21
CA ASN A 565 15.82 10.10 -9.60
C ASN A 565 15.67 8.62 -9.26
N GLY A 566 15.78 7.74 -10.25
CA GLY A 566 15.64 6.29 -10.10
C GLY A 566 14.23 5.72 -10.31
N GLY A 567 13.21 6.53 -10.65
CA GLY A 567 11.88 5.98 -10.99
C GLY A 567 10.79 7.02 -11.26
N ALA A 568 9.56 6.53 -11.37
CA ALA A 568 8.35 7.34 -11.50
C ALA A 568 7.17 6.74 -10.71
N SER A 569 6.17 7.56 -10.40
CA SER A 569 4.93 7.14 -9.74
C SER A 569 3.70 7.83 -10.33
N LEU A 570 2.56 7.16 -10.22
CA LEU A 570 1.27 7.67 -10.65
C LEU A 570 0.35 7.87 -9.45
N THR A 571 -0.42 8.94 -9.46
CA THR A 571 -1.54 9.14 -8.53
C THR A 571 -2.74 9.71 -9.25
N LEU A 572 -3.94 9.27 -8.89
CA LEU A 572 -5.18 9.87 -9.38
C LEU A 572 -5.56 11.08 -8.55
N LYS A 573 -6.08 12.10 -9.24
CA LYS A 573 -6.66 13.28 -8.62
C LYS A 573 -8.04 13.52 -9.19
N VAL A 574 -9.04 13.13 -8.43
CA VAL A 574 -10.45 13.46 -8.73
C VAL A 574 -10.72 14.89 -8.25
N VAL A 575 -11.34 15.73 -9.08
CA VAL A 575 -11.71 17.09 -8.69
C VAL A 575 -13.11 17.08 -8.10
N ASN A 576 -13.24 17.81 -6.99
CA ASN A 576 -14.48 18.01 -6.24
C ASN A 576 -15.62 18.53 -7.13
N THR A 577 -16.74 17.82 -7.14
CA THR A 577 -17.99 18.25 -7.77
C THR A 577 -19.18 18.04 -6.82
N TYR A 578 -20.24 18.83 -6.99
CA TYR A 578 -21.51 18.66 -6.28
C TYR A 578 -22.07 17.24 -6.42
N GLU A 579 -21.89 16.64 -7.60
CA GLU A 579 -22.31 15.28 -7.94
C GLU A 579 -21.64 14.21 -7.07
N ILE A 580 -20.35 14.37 -6.74
CA ILE A 580 -19.65 13.45 -5.81
C ILE A 580 -20.26 13.51 -4.41
N THR A 581 -20.62 14.70 -3.94
CA THR A 581 -21.23 14.87 -2.60
C THR A 581 -22.60 14.19 -2.53
N GLN A 582 -23.41 14.36 -3.58
CA GLN A 582 -24.71 13.69 -3.68
C GLN A 582 -24.55 12.17 -3.77
N PHE A 583 -23.57 11.68 -4.55
CA PHE A 583 -23.27 10.26 -4.65
C PHE A 583 -22.84 9.66 -3.30
N ILE A 584 -21.96 10.33 -2.56
CA ILE A 584 -21.59 9.92 -1.19
C ILE A 584 -22.84 9.81 -0.31
N SER A 585 -23.76 10.78 -0.39
CA SER A 585 -25.01 10.74 0.38
C SER A 585 -25.87 9.53 0.00
N ASN A 586 -25.99 9.20 -1.28
CA ASN A 586 -26.74 8.04 -1.74
C ASN A 586 -26.11 6.74 -1.24
N CYS A 587 -24.79 6.60 -1.35
CA CYS A 587 -24.03 5.47 -0.80
C CYS A 587 -24.27 5.31 0.71
N LEU A 588 -24.22 6.40 1.48
CA LEU A 588 -24.47 6.37 2.92
C LEU A 588 -25.92 5.99 3.27
N ASN A 589 -26.90 6.39 2.45
CA ASN A 589 -28.28 5.95 2.61
C ASN A 589 -28.42 4.44 2.39
N THR A 590 -27.82 3.91 1.32
CA THR A 590 -27.78 2.45 1.06
C THR A 590 -27.07 1.72 2.18
N ARG A 591 -25.93 2.23 2.65
CA ARG A 591 -25.21 1.66 3.79
C ARG A 591 -26.09 1.58 5.04
N ASN A 592 -26.79 2.67 5.38
CA ASN A 592 -27.64 2.73 6.57
C ASN A 592 -28.88 1.82 6.46
N LYS A 593 -29.40 1.62 5.24
CA LYS A 593 -30.49 0.65 4.96
C LYS A 593 -30.09 -0.77 5.41
N TYR A 594 -28.84 -1.17 5.18
CA TYR A 594 -28.35 -2.52 5.50
C TYR A 594 -27.73 -2.67 6.89
N MET A 595 -27.56 -1.59 7.68
CA MET A 595 -26.89 -1.65 8.98
C MET A 595 -27.53 -2.58 10.02
N LYS A 596 -28.85 -2.81 9.93
CA LYS A 596 -29.60 -3.71 10.81
C LYS A 596 -29.90 -5.07 10.15
N ASP A 597 -29.39 -5.28 8.94
CA ASP A 597 -29.57 -6.53 8.20
C ASP A 597 -28.60 -7.58 8.73
N ASN A 598 -29.13 -8.70 9.23
CA ASN A 598 -28.38 -9.76 9.87
C ASN A 598 -27.88 -10.80 8.86
N ARG A 599 -27.24 -10.34 7.78
CA ARG A 599 -26.68 -11.19 6.72
C ARG A 599 -25.23 -10.83 6.46
N PHE A 600 -24.43 -11.85 6.19
CA PHE A 600 -23.00 -11.66 5.92
C PHE A 600 -22.75 -10.87 4.62
N ILE A 601 -23.56 -11.08 3.57
CA ILE A 601 -23.47 -10.31 2.32
C ILE A 601 -23.73 -8.81 2.56
N SER A 602 -24.62 -8.48 3.50
CA SER A 602 -24.93 -7.10 3.89
C SER A 602 -23.75 -6.45 4.61
N CYS A 603 -23.03 -7.20 5.46
CA CYS A 603 -21.77 -6.73 6.05
C CYS A 603 -20.70 -6.44 4.98
N LEU A 604 -20.57 -7.31 3.97
CA LEU A 604 -19.64 -7.09 2.86
C LEU A 604 -19.99 -5.84 2.04
N LEU A 605 -21.28 -5.64 1.74
CA LEU A 605 -21.76 -4.45 1.05
C LEU A 605 -21.51 -3.17 1.85
N ILE A 606 -21.79 -3.18 3.16
CA ILE A 606 -21.50 -2.04 4.05
C ILE A 606 -20.01 -1.71 4.02
N ASN A 607 -19.13 -2.72 4.14
CA ASN A 607 -17.68 -2.51 4.11
C ASN A 607 -17.21 -1.95 2.76
N TYR A 608 -17.73 -2.49 1.65
CA TYR A 608 -17.45 -1.98 0.31
C TYR A 608 -17.87 -0.51 0.17
N ILE A 609 -19.07 -0.15 0.64
CA ILE A 609 -19.54 1.24 0.63
C ILE A 609 -18.67 2.13 1.53
N ASP A 610 -18.27 1.66 2.72
CA ASP A 610 -17.41 2.41 3.63
C ASP A 610 -16.05 2.73 2.99
N ILE A 611 -15.41 1.74 2.35
CA ILE A 611 -14.16 1.93 1.60
C ILE A 611 -14.37 2.93 0.47
N LEU A 612 -15.42 2.77 -0.33
CA LEU A 612 -15.73 3.65 -1.45
C LEU A 612 -15.93 5.10 -0.98
N VAL A 613 -16.74 5.31 0.06
CA VAL A 613 -17.02 6.63 0.64
C VAL A 613 -15.75 7.25 1.23
N ASN A 614 -14.92 6.48 1.92
CA ASN A 614 -13.67 6.98 2.48
C ASN A 614 -12.68 7.39 1.39
N SER A 615 -12.56 6.60 0.32
CA SER A 615 -11.78 6.95 -0.86
C SER A 615 -12.28 8.27 -1.46
N LEU A 616 -13.59 8.40 -1.69
CA LEU A 616 -14.18 9.62 -2.23
C LEU A 616 -13.98 10.85 -1.33
N ARG A 617 -14.13 10.69 0.00
CA ARG A 617 -13.90 11.75 0.99
C ARG A 617 -12.45 12.18 1.07
N SER A 618 -11.50 11.27 0.84
CA SER A 618 -10.08 11.60 0.82
C SER A 618 -9.75 12.60 -0.30
N TYR A 619 -10.51 12.61 -1.40
CA TYR A 619 -10.40 13.63 -2.45
C TYR A 619 -11.05 14.97 -2.06
N LEU A 620 -12.01 14.97 -1.12
CA LEU A 620 -12.74 16.17 -0.70
C LEU A 620 -12.02 16.99 0.39
N SER A 621 -11.13 16.39 1.20
CA SER A 621 -10.47 17.08 2.32
C SER A 621 -8.95 17.19 2.13
N ASN A 622 -8.40 18.41 2.30
CA ASN A 622 -6.95 18.66 2.34
C ASN A 622 -6.35 18.48 3.76
N ILE A 623 -7.15 18.18 4.79
CA ILE A 623 -6.75 18.26 6.20
C ILE A 623 -7.26 17.04 7.01
N SER A 624 -6.31 16.42 7.73
CA SER A 624 -6.42 15.43 8.83
C SER A 624 -6.92 13.99 8.59
N SER A 625 -6.80 13.42 7.38
CA SER A 625 -6.98 11.95 7.21
C SER A 625 -6.02 11.13 8.10
N MET A 626 -4.80 11.64 8.29
CA MET A 626 -3.73 10.98 9.04
C MET A 626 -4.04 10.73 10.53
N MET A 627 -4.60 11.72 11.25
CA MET A 627 -4.94 11.53 12.67
C MET A 627 -6.17 10.63 12.87
N HIS A 628 -7.07 10.57 11.89
CA HIS A 628 -8.21 9.64 11.93
C HIS A 628 -7.73 8.19 11.82
N VAL A 629 -6.88 7.90 10.82
CA VAL A 629 -6.29 6.57 10.63
C VAL A 629 -5.50 6.15 11.88
N ALA A 630 -4.69 7.04 12.46
CA ALA A 630 -3.97 6.73 13.69
C ALA A 630 -4.90 6.39 14.86
N ARG A 631 -6.01 7.13 15.02
CA ARG A 631 -7.03 6.84 16.05
C ARG A 631 -7.73 5.52 15.81
N GLU A 632 -8.08 5.21 14.56
CA GLU A 632 -8.70 3.92 14.23
C GLU A 632 -7.77 2.75 14.53
N ILE A 633 -6.47 2.86 14.20
CA ILE A 633 -5.47 1.84 14.52
C ILE A 633 -5.35 1.66 16.04
N TYR A 634 -5.30 2.76 16.78
CA TYR A 634 -5.23 2.71 18.25
C TYR A 634 -6.44 2.02 18.89
N MET A 635 -7.60 2.07 18.24
CA MET A 635 -8.85 1.44 18.72
C MET A 635 -9.03 0.00 18.23
N CYS A 636 -8.09 -0.56 17.46
CA CYS A 636 -8.17 -1.94 16.99
C CYS A 636 -7.85 -2.93 18.11
N ASP A 637 -8.78 -3.85 18.39
CA ASP A 637 -8.52 -5.00 19.29
C ASP A 637 -7.54 -6.01 18.67
N ASN A 638 -7.48 -6.07 17.34
CA ASN A 638 -6.59 -6.95 16.57
C ASN A 638 -6.04 -6.18 15.36
N ILE A 639 -4.73 -6.32 15.12
CA ILE A 639 -4.06 -5.64 14.01
C ILE A 639 -4.62 -6.04 12.65
N GLU A 640 -5.21 -7.22 12.51
CA GLU A 640 -5.80 -7.67 11.24
C GLU A 640 -7.03 -6.87 10.81
N GLN A 641 -7.64 -6.09 11.72
CA GLN A 641 -8.76 -5.22 11.39
C GLN A 641 -8.40 -4.18 10.33
N ILE A 642 -7.13 -3.78 10.25
CA ILE A 642 -6.64 -2.83 9.23
C ILE A 642 -6.85 -3.37 7.80
N PHE A 643 -6.94 -4.70 7.63
CA PHE A 643 -7.14 -5.31 6.31
C PHE A 643 -8.57 -5.16 5.78
N LEU A 644 -9.51 -4.73 6.63
CA LEU A 644 -10.89 -4.41 6.22
C LEU A 644 -11.02 -2.99 5.67
N TRP A 645 -10.02 -2.11 5.82
CA TRP A 645 -10.09 -0.70 5.45
C TRP A 645 -9.76 -0.41 3.98
N GLY A 646 -9.76 -1.45 3.15
CA GLY A 646 -9.41 -1.37 1.74
C GLY A 646 -8.00 -1.87 1.45
N ARG A 647 -7.70 -2.02 0.16
CA ARG A 647 -6.44 -2.59 -0.32
C ARG A 647 -5.24 -1.71 0.06
N ILE A 648 -4.16 -2.30 0.55
CA ILE A 648 -2.93 -1.60 0.94
C ILE A 648 -1.97 -1.60 -0.27
N SER A 649 -2.26 -0.83 -1.31
CA SER A 649 -1.39 -0.77 -2.51
C SER A 649 -0.57 0.52 -2.61
N ASP A 650 -1.20 1.67 -2.31
CA ASP A 650 -0.61 2.99 -2.53
C ASP A 650 0.62 3.21 -1.63
N LEU A 651 1.69 3.74 -2.23
CA LEU A 651 2.95 3.99 -1.54
C LEU A 651 2.75 4.97 -0.38
N GLN A 652 1.93 6.02 -0.54
CA GLN A 652 1.68 6.98 0.54
C GLN A 652 0.90 6.33 1.68
N TYR A 653 -0.09 5.49 1.37
CA TYR A 653 -0.87 4.76 2.37
C TYR A 653 0.00 3.78 3.16
N LYS A 654 0.86 2.99 2.48
CA LYS A 654 1.84 2.10 3.14
C LYS A 654 2.78 2.86 4.08
N LYS A 655 3.34 3.99 3.61
CA LYS A 655 4.18 4.87 4.45
C LYS A 655 3.43 5.35 5.67
N ASN A 656 2.18 5.79 5.52
CA ASN A 656 1.37 6.28 6.62
C ASN A 656 1.09 5.16 7.65
N LEU A 657 0.74 3.94 7.20
CA LEU A 657 0.56 2.79 8.09
C LEU A 657 1.84 2.50 8.89
N ILE A 658 3.00 2.43 8.24
CA ILE A 658 4.29 2.23 8.93
C ILE A 658 4.51 3.33 9.97
N LYS A 659 4.33 4.60 9.60
CA LYS A 659 4.50 5.74 10.51
C LYS A 659 3.60 5.60 11.75
N PHE A 660 2.31 5.32 11.57
CA PHE A 660 1.36 5.25 12.69
C PHE A 660 1.58 4.02 13.56
N LEU A 661 1.83 2.86 12.96
CA LEU A 661 2.11 1.63 13.71
C LEU A 661 3.39 1.78 14.54
N SER A 662 4.46 2.33 13.98
CA SER A 662 5.70 2.57 14.73
C SER A 662 5.53 3.58 15.87
N LEU A 663 4.63 4.56 15.72
CA LEU A 663 4.33 5.52 16.78
C LEU A 663 3.48 4.90 17.88
N ILE A 664 2.34 4.28 17.53
CA ILE A 664 1.40 3.68 18.48
C ILE A 664 2.10 2.66 19.39
N PHE A 665 2.92 1.78 18.79
CA PHE A 665 3.61 0.70 19.51
C PHE A 665 5.01 1.08 20.02
N MET A 666 5.38 2.37 19.99
CA MET A 666 6.72 2.85 20.36
C MET A 666 7.15 2.41 21.78
N ASN A 667 6.22 2.40 22.73
CA ASN A 667 6.50 2.08 24.14
C ASN A 667 6.58 0.58 24.43
N GLU A 668 6.05 -0.25 23.55
CA GLU A 668 5.96 -1.70 23.79
C GLU A 668 7.29 -2.43 23.51
N LYS A 669 8.26 -1.75 22.87
CA LYS A 669 9.55 -2.34 22.46
C LYS A 669 9.34 -3.68 21.74
N MET A 670 8.54 -3.63 20.68
CA MET A 670 8.09 -4.81 19.95
C MET A 670 9.25 -5.74 19.59
N SER A 671 9.04 -7.03 19.81
CA SER A 671 9.88 -8.15 19.40
C SER A 671 9.44 -8.70 18.03
N PRO A 672 10.26 -9.55 17.39
CA PRO A 672 9.86 -10.28 16.19
C PRO A 672 8.62 -11.19 16.37
N ASN A 673 8.25 -11.51 17.62
CA ASN A 673 7.09 -12.33 17.94
C ASN A 673 5.78 -11.51 18.00
N ASP A 674 5.85 -10.18 17.98
CA ASP A 674 4.68 -9.32 18.05
C ASP A 674 4.02 -9.13 16.68
N ASN A 675 2.68 -9.18 16.65
CA ASN A 675 1.92 -9.08 15.42
C ASN A 675 2.16 -7.75 14.69
N ALA A 676 2.18 -6.63 15.42
CA ALA A 676 2.42 -5.31 14.86
C ALA A 676 3.82 -5.18 14.23
N PHE A 677 4.85 -5.77 14.85
CA PHE A 677 6.20 -5.80 14.29
C PHE A 677 6.21 -6.49 12.92
N ARG A 678 5.60 -7.67 12.81
CA ARG A 678 5.55 -8.42 11.56
C ARG A 678 4.80 -7.66 10.46
N VAL A 679 3.66 -7.03 10.79
CA VAL A 679 2.94 -6.17 9.84
C VAL A 679 3.84 -5.02 9.36
N ILE A 680 4.55 -4.32 10.25
CA ILE A 680 5.47 -3.23 9.87
C ILE A 680 6.60 -3.77 8.98
N SER A 681 7.21 -4.90 9.34
CA SER A 681 8.28 -5.54 8.56
C SER A 681 7.81 -5.94 7.15
N ASN A 682 6.61 -6.51 7.05
CA ASN A 682 6.02 -6.92 5.77
C ASN A 682 5.68 -5.70 4.89
N LEU A 683 5.14 -4.64 5.48
CA LEU A 683 4.92 -3.37 4.78
C LEU A 683 6.25 -2.77 4.29
N LEU A 684 7.29 -2.74 5.12
CA LEU A 684 8.63 -2.27 4.74
C LEU A 684 9.22 -3.06 3.58
N GLY A 685 9.12 -4.38 3.61
CA GLY A 685 9.61 -5.25 2.54
C GLY A 685 8.90 -5.06 1.20
N SER A 686 7.68 -4.53 1.21
CA SER A 686 6.91 -4.20 0.01
C SER A 686 7.23 -2.83 -0.60
N ILE A 687 8.00 -1.98 0.09
CA ILE A 687 8.37 -0.64 -0.37
C ILE A 687 9.75 -0.69 -1.05
N PRO A 688 9.94 -0.02 -2.21
CA PRO A 688 11.22 0.01 -2.88
C PRO A 688 12.18 0.95 -2.15
N LEU A 689 12.85 0.44 -1.11
CA LEU A 689 13.81 1.22 -0.32
C LEU A 689 15.13 1.50 -1.07
N CYS A 690 15.17 1.31 -2.39
CA CYS A 690 16.26 1.70 -3.29
C CYS A 690 16.30 3.20 -3.60
N ASN A 691 15.54 4.03 -2.87
CA ASN A 691 15.49 5.48 -3.03
C ASN A 691 15.79 6.17 -1.69
N LEU A 692 16.78 7.09 -1.70
CA LEU A 692 17.16 7.86 -0.51
C LEU A 692 16.02 8.74 0.01
N ASP A 693 15.22 9.38 -0.86
CA ASP A 693 14.09 10.22 -0.44
C ASP A 693 13.06 9.39 0.35
N LEU A 694 12.81 8.14 -0.06
CA LEU A 694 11.93 7.21 0.68
C LEU A 694 12.55 6.77 2.00
N GLN A 695 13.84 6.45 2.01
CA GLN A 695 14.58 6.10 3.24
C GLN A 695 14.53 7.24 4.26
N LEU A 696 14.78 8.48 3.83
CA LEU A 696 14.71 9.68 4.67
C LEU A 696 13.29 9.90 5.22
N GLU A 697 12.25 9.43 4.52
CA GLU A 697 10.86 9.57 4.98
C GLU A 697 10.45 8.50 6.01
N ILE A 698 10.94 7.26 5.87
CA ILE A 698 10.44 6.09 6.62
C ILE A 698 11.36 5.71 7.78
N ILE A 699 12.67 5.65 7.55
CA ILE A 699 13.65 5.14 8.53
C ILE A 699 13.58 5.86 9.88
N PRO A 700 13.36 7.20 9.97
CA PRO A 700 13.20 7.85 11.28
C PRO A 700 12.12 7.20 12.15
N TYR A 701 10.98 6.83 11.58
CA TYR A 701 9.88 6.20 12.33
C TYR A 701 10.24 4.80 12.82
N ILE A 702 10.98 4.03 12.02
CA ILE A 702 11.47 2.70 12.40
C ILE A 702 12.49 2.79 13.54
N VAL A 703 13.36 3.82 13.51
CA VAL A 703 14.37 4.04 14.56
C VAL A 703 13.73 4.48 15.87
N TYR A 704 12.92 5.54 15.83
CA TYR A 704 12.29 6.07 17.05
C TYR A 704 11.18 5.17 17.58
N GLY A 705 10.53 4.38 16.72
CA GLY A 705 9.60 3.32 17.14
C GLY A 705 10.28 2.05 17.68
N TYR A 706 11.61 2.07 17.89
CA TYR A 706 12.42 0.95 18.39
C TYR A 706 12.30 -0.35 17.57
N THR A 707 11.74 -0.30 16.36
CA THR A 707 11.55 -1.47 15.50
C THR A 707 12.88 -1.88 14.85
N TRP A 708 13.77 -0.91 14.62
CA TRP A 708 15.06 -1.12 13.96
C TRP A 708 15.96 -2.17 14.62
N THR A 709 15.90 -2.32 15.95
CA THR A 709 16.76 -3.27 16.70
C THR A 709 16.50 -4.73 16.34
N ASN A 710 15.34 -5.01 15.75
CA ASN A 710 14.92 -6.35 15.35
C ASN A 710 14.97 -6.55 13.82
N LEU A 711 15.43 -5.56 13.07
CA LEU A 711 15.54 -5.58 11.60
C LEU A 711 16.98 -5.73 11.11
N GLU A 712 17.94 -6.09 11.96
CA GLU A 712 19.38 -6.15 11.60
C GLU A 712 19.68 -7.12 10.44
N LYS A 713 18.88 -8.17 10.27
CA LYS A 713 18.99 -9.11 9.14
C LYS A 713 18.43 -8.53 7.84
N ASN A 714 17.46 -7.62 7.94
CA ASN A 714 16.80 -7.00 6.81
C ASN A 714 17.50 -5.70 6.39
N ILE A 715 17.97 -4.87 7.34
CA ILE A 715 18.62 -3.59 7.09
C ILE A 715 20.04 -3.66 7.63
N ILE A 716 20.98 -3.90 6.73
CA ILE A 716 22.41 -4.03 7.02
C ILE A 716 23.09 -2.68 6.75
N CYS A 717 23.32 -1.91 7.82
CA CYS A 717 24.10 -0.68 7.79
C CYS A 717 24.90 -0.45 9.07
N THR A 718 25.91 0.41 8.96
CA THR A 718 26.71 0.86 10.09
C THR A 718 25.96 1.92 10.90
N GLU A 719 26.37 2.10 12.16
CA GLU A 719 25.82 3.17 13.02
C GLU A 719 25.98 4.56 12.36
N ILE A 720 27.13 4.81 11.72
CA ILE A 720 27.40 6.06 11.00
C ILE A 720 26.34 6.31 9.94
N GLN A 721 26.03 5.31 9.11
CA GLN A 721 25.05 5.42 8.03
C GLN A 721 23.63 5.67 8.54
N TYR A 722 23.24 5.02 9.64
CA TYR A 722 21.97 5.28 10.31
C TYR A 722 21.87 6.73 10.79
N VAL A 723 22.87 7.19 11.52
CA VAL A 723 22.94 8.56 12.04
C VAL A 723 22.89 9.57 10.89
N ASP A 724 23.58 9.27 9.81
CA ASP A 724 23.63 10.05 8.58
C ASP A 724 22.25 10.23 7.92
N ILE A 725 21.43 9.16 7.81
CA ILE A 725 20.05 9.24 7.31
C ILE A 725 19.19 10.10 8.25
N LEU A 726 19.29 9.87 9.57
CA LEU A 726 18.53 10.65 10.56
C LEU A 726 18.93 12.13 10.57
N ASN A 727 20.20 12.42 10.29
CA ASN A 727 20.69 13.77 10.14
C ASN A 727 20.10 14.44 8.92
N ASN A 728 19.95 13.75 7.78
CA ASN A 728 19.44 14.37 6.55
C ASN A 728 17.91 14.38 6.43
N SER A 729 17.18 13.68 7.31
CA SER A 729 15.73 13.61 7.25
C SER A 729 15.02 14.86 7.80
N LEU A 730 14.07 15.38 7.02
CA LEU A 730 13.13 16.42 7.44
C LEU A 730 11.94 15.85 8.25
N GLU A 731 11.74 14.54 8.28
CA GLU A 731 10.61 13.92 8.99
C GLU A 731 10.81 13.91 10.51
N THR A 732 12.06 13.96 11.00
CA THR A 732 12.39 13.96 12.44
C THR A 732 11.58 15.01 13.21
N GLY A 733 11.45 16.23 12.67
CA GLY A 733 10.63 17.27 13.31
C GLY A 733 9.14 16.94 13.39
N LYS A 734 8.57 16.35 12.33
CA LYS A 734 7.17 15.93 12.30
C LYS A 734 6.91 14.77 13.25
N LEU A 735 7.85 13.83 13.33
CA LEU A 735 7.81 12.71 14.27
C LEU A 735 7.66 13.18 15.72
N PHE A 736 8.49 14.13 16.17
CA PHE A 736 8.37 14.67 17.53
C PHE A 736 7.06 15.41 17.77
N MET A 737 6.47 16.01 16.74
CA MET A 737 5.13 16.59 16.85
C MET A 737 4.06 15.52 17.07
N TYR A 738 4.12 14.42 16.32
CA TYR A 738 3.19 13.31 16.55
C TYR A 738 3.37 12.69 17.94
N ILE A 739 4.62 12.60 18.44
CA ILE A 739 4.87 12.11 19.81
C ILE A 739 4.21 13.01 20.85
N VAL A 740 4.34 14.33 20.71
CA VAL A 740 3.67 15.30 21.59
C VAL A 740 2.14 15.14 21.53
N ASP A 741 1.58 14.94 20.33
CA ASP A 741 0.13 14.85 20.14
C ASP A 741 -0.47 13.51 20.61
N MET A 742 0.30 12.41 20.60
CA MET A 742 -0.22 11.04 20.83
C MET A 742 0.25 10.38 22.14
N HIS A 743 1.34 10.85 22.76
CA HIS A 743 1.99 10.13 23.86
C HIS A 743 2.26 10.99 25.10
N THR A 744 2.63 10.32 26.19
CA THR A 744 2.93 10.95 27.47
C THR A 744 4.29 11.64 27.48
N SER A 745 4.51 12.51 28.47
CA SER A 745 5.78 13.20 28.69
C SER A 745 6.94 12.23 28.90
N GLU A 746 6.73 11.05 29.50
CA GLU A 746 7.79 10.03 29.64
C GLU A 746 8.26 9.50 28.28
N THR A 747 7.30 9.21 27.38
CA THR A 747 7.60 8.73 26.02
C THR A 747 8.43 9.74 25.23
N LEU A 748 8.08 11.02 25.39
CA LEU A 748 8.80 12.13 24.78
C LEU A 748 10.22 12.25 25.33
N ILE A 749 10.43 12.11 26.64
CA ILE A 749 11.78 12.08 27.26
C ILE A 749 12.62 10.92 26.74
N CYS A 750 12.05 9.72 26.62
CA CYS A 750 12.75 8.56 26.06
C CYS A 750 13.19 8.81 24.61
N SER A 751 12.30 9.39 23.79
CA SER A 751 12.58 9.72 22.40
C SER A 751 13.66 10.80 22.27
N LEU A 752 13.62 11.84 23.12
CA LEU A 752 14.66 12.86 23.18
C LEU A 752 16.01 12.29 23.63
N ARG A 753 16.01 11.36 24.59
CA ARG A 753 17.22 10.65 25.01
C ARG A 753 17.85 9.88 23.86
N LEU A 754 17.06 9.15 23.07
CA LEU A 754 17.53 8.48 21.86
C LEU A 754 18.08 9.49 20.84
N PHE A 755 17.35 10.58 20.59
CA PHE A 755 17.78 11.65 19.67
C PHE A 755 19.13 12.27 20.07
N ILE A 756 19.34 12.56 21.35
CA ILE A 756 20.59 13.13 21.86
C ILE A 756 21.72 12.11 21.78
N ASN A 757 21.46 10.85 22.13
CA ASN A 757 22.49 9.81 22.16
C ASN A 757 23.00 9.42 20.77
N LEU A 758 22.16 9.48 19.73
CA LEU A 758 22.53 9.16 18.36
C LEU A 758 23.37 10.26 17.68
N ARG A 759 23.63 11.40 18.34
CA ARG A 759 24.33 12.54 17.72
C ARG A 759 25.50 13.02 18.57
N GLU A 760 26.63 13.23 17.92
CA GLU A 760 27.82 13.78 18.57
C GLU A 760 27.66 15.25 18.97
N THR A 761 26.86 16.03 18.22
CA THR A 761 26.63 17.46 18.50
C THR A 761 25.19 17.89 18.23
N SER A 762 24.82 19.08 18.71
CA SER A 762 23.50 19.69 18.49
C SER A 762 23.29 20.29 17.10
N LEU A 763 24.37 20.47 16.33
CA LEU A 763 24.36 21.14 15.03
C LEU A 763 24.25 20.16 13.85
N THR A 764 24.34 18.85 14.10
CA THR A 764 24.23 17.86 13.03
C THR A 764 22.77 17.66 12.63
N GLY A 765 22.53 17.76 11.31
CA GLY A 765 21.28 17.39 10.65
C GLY A 765 20.36 18.55 10.23
N ALA A 766 19.38 18.23 9.38
CA ALA A 766 18.46 19.14 8.73
C ALA A 766 17.45 19.77 9.70
N ILE A 767 17.03 19.04 10.74
CA ILE A 767 16.10 19.52 11.77
C ILE A 767 16.52 19.00 13.16
N ASN A 768 16.76 19.93 14.10
CA ASN A 768 16.89 19.63 15.53
C ASN A 768 15.62 20.12 16.26
N PRO A 769 14.78 19.22 16.83
CA PRO A 769 13.53 19.59 17.49
C PRO A 769 13.73 20.46 18.74
N LEU A 770 14.91 20.42 19.37
CA LEU A 770 15.29 21.24 20.53
C LEU A 770 15.82 22.62 20.17
N LEU A 771 16.02 22.93 18.89
CA LEU A 771 16.51 24.24 18.42
C LEU A 771 15.63 24.86 17.33
N HIS A 772 14.74 24.08 16.74
CA HIS A 772 13.88 24.55 15.66
C HIS A 772 12.59 25.15 16.23
N SER A 773 12.31 26.40 15.85
CA SER A 773 11.28 27.23 16.49
C SER A 773 9.86 26.69 16.40
N ARG A 774 9.56 25.96 15.32
CA ARG A 774 8.27 25.26 15.14
C ARG A 774 7.98 24.19 16.21
N TYR A 775 9.00 23.59 16.83
CA TYR A 775 8.86 22.39 17.65
C TYR A 775 9.22 22.63 19.12
N LEU A 776 10.26 23.43 19.39
CA LEU A 776 10.82 23.62 20.72
C LEU A 776 9.76 23.93 21.77
N MET A 777 8.97 24.99 21.60
CA MET A 777 8.02 25.38 22.64
C MET A 777 6.92 24.36 22.88
N LYS A 778 6.46 23.65 21.85
CA LYS A 778 5.46 22.59 22.04
C LYS A 778 6.01 21.42 22.85
N ILE A 779 7.26 21.02 22.57
CA ILE A 779 7.96 19.99 23.35
C ILE A 779 8.13 20.44 24.79
N ILE A 780 8.62 21.66 25.01
CA ILE A 780 8.86 22.18 26.37
C ILE A 780 7.54 22.31 27.15
N GLN A 781 6.46 22.77 26.51
CA GLN A 781 5.14 22.83 27.14
C GLN A 781 4.63 21.43 27.54
N HIS A 782 4.86 20.40 26.72
CA HIS A 782 4.44 19.03 27.02
C HIS A 782 5.25 18.38 28.15
N LEU A 783 6.50 18.79 28.32
CA LEU A 783 7.38 18.30 29.39
C LEU A 783 7.27 19.10 30.69
N PHE A 784 6.71 20.32 30.61
CA PHE A 784 6.58 21.22 31.75
C PHE A 784 5.56 20.68 32.76
N VAL A 785 6.02 20.43 33.98
CA VAL A 785 5.18 20.12 35.14
C VAL A 785 5.28 21.30 36.08
N CYS A 786 4.16 21.96 36.41
CA CYS A 786 4.16 23.20 37.19
C CYS A 786 4.80 23.04 38.58
N ASP A 787 4.70 21.86 39.20
CA ASP A 787 5.10 21.61 40.59
C ASP A 787 6.57 21.16 40.78
N ASN A 788 7.30 20.82 39.71
CA ASN A 788 8.71 20.41 39.81
C ASN A 788 9.53 20.76 38.56
N ILE A 789 10.82 20.38 38.54
CA ILE A 789 11.73 20.63 37.41
C ILE A 789 12.44 19.36 36.95
N ASP A 790 11.88 18.18 37.23
CA ASP A 790 12.59 16.91 37.06
C ASP A 790 12.89 16.64 35.59
N ASN A 791 11.90 16.83 34.71
CA ASN A 791 12.07 16.69 33.27
C ASN A 791 13.10 17.68 32.69
N LEU A 792 13.14 18.92 33.23
CA LEU A 792 14.14 19.92 32.84
C LEU A 792 15.54 19.44 33.23
N GLN A 793 15.68 18.94 34.45
CA GLN A 793 16.97 18.49 34.97
C GLN A 793 17.48 17.27 34.20
N ILE A 794 16.62 16.28 33.93
CA ILE A 794 16.93 15.11 33.09
C ILE A 794 17.45 15.56 31.71
N LEU A 795 16.73 16.47 31.04
CA LEU A 795 17.11 16.92 29.70
C LEU A 795 18.44 17.68 29.71
N ARG A 796 18.66 18.54 30.71
CA ARG A 796 19.91 19.30 30.85
C ARG A 796 21.10 18.40 31.10
N ASP A 797 20.95 17.41 31.98
CA ASP A 797 22.04 16.47 32.31
C ASP A 797 22.38 15.59 31.11
N LEU A 798 21.38 15.14 30.36
CA LEU A 798 21.58 14.43 29.09
C LEU A 798 22.37 15.27 28.08
N ILE A 799 21.96 16.51 27.85
CA ILE A 799 22.63 17.40 26.89
C ILE A 799 24.07 17.69 27.33
N LYS A 800 24.31 18.00 28.60
CA LYS A 800 25.67 18.23 29.11
C LYS A 800 26.57 17.01 28.96
N SER A 801 26.02 15.82 29.18
CA SER A 801 26.79 14.58 29.11
C SER A 801 27.26 14.25 27.68
N LYS A 802 26.41 14.51 26.68
CA LYS A 802 26.67 14.15 25.27
C LYS A 802 27.20 15.30 24.44
N TRP A 803 26.64 16.50 24.56
CA TRP A 803 27.00 17.66 23.75
C TRP A 803 27.83 18.67 24.55
N LYS A 804 29.02 18.25 24.98
CA LYS A 804 29.90 18.98 25.91
C LYS A 804 30.26 20.41 25.49
N PHE A 805 30.18 20.74 24.20
CA PHE A 805 30.49 22.07 23.66
C PHE A 805 29.25 22.88 23.24
N CYS A 806 28.05 22.45 23.64
CA CYS A 806 26.77 23.03 23.21
C CYS A 806 25.97 23.62 24.38
N ASP A 807 26.64 24.33 25.30
CA ASP A 807 26.00 24.93 26.48
C ASP A 807 24.85 25.89 26.12
N TYR A 808 24.94 26.55 24.96
CA TYR A 808 23.88 27.41 24.44
C TYR A 808 22.53 26.68 24.26
N VAL A 809 22.54 25.37 23.99
CA VAL A 809 21.31 24.57 23.85
C VAL A 809 20.60 24.44 25.20
N ASN A 810 21.38 24.19 26.26
CA ASN A 810 20.85 24.18 27.63
C ASN A 810 20.30 25.54 28.02
N ASP A 811 20.95 26.62 27.61
CA ASP A 811 20.49 27.98 27.88
C ASP A 811 19.16 28.27 27.16
N ILE A 812 19.02 27.89 25.89
CA ILE A 812 17.77 28.03 25.12
C ILE A 812 16.64 27.22 25.77
N ILE A 813 16.89 25.95 26.12
CA ILE A 813 15.90 25.08 26.77
C ILE A 813 15.48 25.63 28.13
N THR A 814 16.44 26.08 28.94
CA THR A 814 16.16 26.65 30.26
C THR A 814 15.36 27.95 30.13
N LEU A 815 15.68 28.78 29.13
CA LEU A 815 14.94 30.00 28.85
C LEU A 815 13.52 29.71 28.35
N ALA A 816 13.34 28.70 27.48
CA ALA A 816 12.02 28.22 27.05
C ALA A 816 11.18 27.71 28.24
N TRP A 817 11.79 26.95 29.14
CA TRP A 817 11.15 26.48 30.37
C TRP A 817 10.75 27.62 31.29
N PHE A 818 11.59 28.65 31.40
CA PHE A 818 11.31 29.85 32.16
C PHE A 818 10.11 30.63 31.58
N VAL A 819 9.98 30.67 30.25
CA VAL A 819 8.78 31.24 29.60
C VAL A 819 7.54 30.48 30.05
N CYS A 820 7.53 29.14 30.01
CA CYS A 820 6.39 28.33 30.50
C CYS A 820 6.08 28.62 31.97
N ALA A 821 7.09 28.61 32.85
CA ALA A 821 6.94 28.86 34.28
C ALA A 821 6.38 30.27 34.59
N CYS A 822 6.66 31.26 33.76
CA CYS A 822 6.10 32.60 33.93
C CYS A 822 4.65 32.71 33.43
N THR A 823 4.28 31.94 32.40
CA THR A 823 2.97 32.02 31.75
C THR A 823 1.93 31.07 32.33
N ASP A 824 2.34 30.12 33.17
CA ASP A 824 1.41 29.26 33.90
C ASP A 824 1.11 29.87 35.28
N PRO A 825 -0.14 30.32 35.53
CA PRO A 825 -0.53 30.95 36.78
C PRO A 825 -0.40 30.04 38.01
N GLN A 826 -0.41 28.71 37.82
CA GLN A 826 -0.32 27.72 38.90
C GLN A 826 1.11 27.45 39.33
N THR A 827 2.12 27.96 38.61
CA THR A 827 3.53 27.71 38.93
C THR A 827 3.88 28.19 40.35
N PRO A 828 4.28 27.30 41.27
CA PRO A 828 4.68 27.68 42.61
C PRO A 828 5.93 28.57 42.59
N TYR A 829 5.98 29.54 43.49
CA TYR A 829 7.12 30.45 43.61
C TYR A 829 8.48 29.72 43.78
N PRO A 830 8.61 28.62 44.55
CA PRO A 830 9.86 27.85 44.62
C PRO A 830 10.32 27.32 43.26
N VAL A 831 9.40 26.78 42.44
CA VAL A 831 9.70 26.26 41.10
C VAL A 831 10.13 27.39 40.18
N LEU A 832 9.36 28.48 40.13
CA LEU A 832 9.69 29.67 39.34
C LEU A 832 11.07 30.24 39.70
N LYS A 833 11.40 30.29 41.00
CA LYS A 833 12.70 30.74 41.50
C LYS A 833 13.82 29.78 41.09
N ASN A 834 13.61 28.46 41.19
CA ASN A 834 14.59 27.46 40.79
C ASN A 834 14.92 27.58 39.29
N VAL A 835 13.90 27.64 38.43
CA VAL A 835 14.09 27.83 36.99
C VAL A 835 14.79 29.17 36.72
N TYR A 836 14.38 30.26 37.36
CA TYR A 836 15.07 31.56 37.24
C TYR A 836 16.55 31.47 37.61
N ASP A 837 16.90 30.78 38.70
CA ASP A 837 18.29 30.64 39.14
C ASP A 837 19.12 29.84 38.11
N LEU A 838 18.51 28.88 37.38
CA LEU A 838 19.14 28.12 36.29
C LEU A 838 19.36 28.90 34.99
N VAL A 839 18.57 29.94 34.70
CA VAL A 839 18.70 30.74 33.46
C VAL A 839 20.06 31.44 33.40
N ASN A 840 20.78 31.38 32.28
CA ASN A 840 22.06 32.07 32.13
C ASN A 840 21.88 33.61 32.08
N LYS A 841 22.85 34.36 32.60
CA LYS A 841 22.88 35.83 32.58
C LYS A 841 23.28 36.40 31.20
N GLN A 842 23.92 35.59 30.35
CA GLN A 842 24.43 35.98 29.03
C GLN A 842 23.59 35.37 27.89
N ASN A 843 22.26 35.42 28.00
CA ASN A 843 21.40 34.96 26.91
C ASN A 843 21.44 35.93 25.73
N ASP A 844 21.58 35.40 24.52
CA ASP A 844 21.56 36.18 23.29
C ASP A 844 20.14 36.41 22.77
N THR A 845 19.96 37.48 21.99
CA THR A 845 18.68 37.83 21.36
C THR A 845 18.16 36.73 20.43
N TRP A 846 19.04 36.06 19.70
CA TRP A 846 18.66 34.98 18.78
C TRP A 846 18.07 33.75 19.48
N TYR A 847 18.24 33.61 20.81
CA TYR A 847 17.56 32.54 21.57
C TYR A 847 16.03 32.72 21.51
N LEU A 848 15.55 33.97 21.50
CA LEU A 848 14.12 34.26 21.36
C LEU A 848 13.59 33.91 19.97
N ASP A 849 14.42 34.02 18.92
CA ASP A 849 14.05 33.59 17.56
C ASP A 849 13.82 32.07 17.50
N ARG A 850 14.50 31.29 18.37
CA ARG A 850 14.27 29.85 18.51
C ARG A 850 13.04 29.52 19.37
N ILE A 851 12.73 30.34 20.37
CA ILE A 851 11.56 30.13 21.23
C ILE A 851 10.26 30.51 20.51
N GLN A 852 10.26 31.62 19.76
CA GLN A 852 9.16 32.09 18.92
C GLN A 852 7.79 32.09 19.64
N ALA A 853 7.71 32.74 20.81
CA ALA A 853 6.47 32.91 21.58
C ALA A 853 6.24 34.39 21.99
N PRO A 854 6.21 35.33 21.03
CA PRO A 854 6.13 36.76 21.31
C PRO A 854 4.92 37.16 22.16
N GLU A 855 3.79 36.46 22.01
CA GLU A 855 2.57 36.66 22.76
C GLU A 855 2.74 36.46 24.27
N LYS A 856 3.72 35.64 24.68
CA LYS A 856 4.01 35.32 26.09
C LYS A 856 4.98 36.30 26.75
N TYR A 857 5.75 37.06 25.99
CA TYR A 857 6.88 37.81 26.53
C TYR A 857 6.46 38.98 27.42
N LEU A 858 5.29 39.58 27.20
CA LEU A 858 4.74 40.62 28.08
C LEU A 858 4.45 40.08 29.49
N GLU A 859 3.88 38.88 29.56
CA GLU A 859 3.61 38.20 30.82
C GLU A 859 4.91 37.85 31.55
N VAL A 860 5.91 37.32 30.83
CA VAL A 860 7.25 37.06 31.37
C VAL A 860 7.87 38.32 31.98
N VAL A 861 7.76 39.47 31.29
CA VAL A 861 8.24 40.77 31.82
C VAL A 861 7.50 41.15 33.11
N SER A 862 6.17 40.97 33.15
CA SER A 862 5.38 41.26 34.35
C SER A 862 5.82 40.40 35.54
N VAL A 863 6.07 39.11 35.31
CA VAL A 863 6.54 38.17 36.34
C VAL A 863 7.93 38.57 36.82
N LEU A 864 8.85 38.93 35.92
CA LEU A 864 10.18 39.42 36.28
C LEU A 864 10.11 40.69 37.15
N GLU A 865 9.24 41.65 36.84
CA GLU A 865 9.04 42.85 37.68
C GLU A 865 8.42 42.51 39.04
N ARG A 866 7.55 41.50 39.15
CA ARG A 866 7.08 41.00 40.47
C ARG A 866 8.20 40.31 41.26
N LEU A 867 9.01 39.49 40.58
CA LEU A 867 10.18 38.82 41.19
C LEU A 867 11.18 39.84 41.72
N ARG A 868 11.34 40.99 41.03
CA ARG A 868 12.15 42.13 41.49
C ARG A 868 11.82 42.54 42.93
N ASN A 869 10.53 42.62 43.25
CA ASN A 869 10.06 43.03 44.57
C ASN A 869 10.37 41.98 45.65
N LYS A 870 10.45 40.69 45.28
CA LYS A 870 10.73 39.57 46.19
C LYS A 870 12.23 39.21 46.31
N LEU A 871 13.09 39.70 45.41
CA LEU A 871 14.52 39.35 45.32
C LEU A 871 15.49 40.42 45.88
N LYS A 872 14.98 41.42 46.62
CA LYS A 872 15.66 42.66 47.05
C LYS A 872 16.97 42.55 47.88
N THR A 873 17.61 41.39 48.06
CA THR A 873 18.68 41.22 49.06
C THR A 873 20.03 40.63 48.60
N ARG A 874 20.39 40.59 47.30
CA ARG A 874 21.76 40.16 46.89
C ARG A 874 22.34 40.90 45.67
N LYS A 875 23.48 41.59 45.84
CA LYS A 875 24.29 42.18 44.75
C LYS A 875 24.61 41.10 43.70
N GLY A 876 24.28 41.37 42.43
CA GLY A 876 24.50 40.47 41.28
C GLY A 876 23.23 39.91 40.63
N LYS A 877 22.15 39.67 41.42
CA LYS A 877 20.85 39.20 40.88
C LYS A 877 20.08 40.30 40.13
N GLU A 878 20.28 41.57 40.51
CA GLU A 878 19.65 42.73 39.87
C GLU A 878 20.14 42.96 38.43
N THR A 879 21.43 42.75 38.17
CA THR A 879 22.01 42.87 36.82
C THR A 879 21.48 41.78 35.87
N LYS A 880 21.26 40.55 36.36
CA LYS A 880 20.66 39.45 35.58
C LYS A 880 19.19 39.75 35.27
N LEU A 881 18.44 40.19 36.27
CA LEU A 881 17.03 40.56 36.12
C LEU A 881 16.86 41.68 35.07
N ASN A 882 17.62 42.77 35.17
CA ASN A 882 17.52 43.90 34.24
C ASN A 882 17.86 43.49 32.79
N ARG A 883 18.84 42.60 32.60
CA ARG A 883 19.17 42.05 31.28
C ARG A 883 18.06 41.21 30.69
N LEU A 884 17.45 40.32 31.48
CA LEU A 884 16.32 39.50 31.03
C LEU A 884 15.09 40.37 30.69
N ILE A 885 14.78 41.37 31.51
CA ILE A 885 13.71 42.33 31.22
C ILE A 885 13.99 43.08 29.90
N CYS A 886 15.24 43.49 29.66
CA CYS A 886 15.63 44.13 28.40
C CYS A 886 15.48 43.18 27.21
N LEU A 887 16.00 41.95 27.32
CA LEU A 887 15.91 40.90 26.30
C LEU A 887 14.46 40.67 25.83
N PHE A 888 13.52 40.49 26.77
CA PHE A 888 12.10 40.27 26.43
C PHE A 888 11.35 41.54 26.02
N LYS A 889 11.85 42.75 26.32
CA LYS A 889 11.26 44.03 25.86
C LYS A 889 11.70 44.42 24.44
N GLN A 890 12.88 43.98 23.98
CA GLN A 890 13.43 44.34 22.65
C GLN A 890 12.58 43.86 21.46
N THR A 891 11.78 42.80 21.64
CA THR A 891 10.88 42.23 20.62
C THR A 891 9.65 43.10 20.30
N LYS A 892 9.43 44.23 21.00
CA LYS A 892 8.43 45.26 20.63
C LYS A 892 8.76 46.04 19.35
N SER A 893 9.96 45.91 18.79
CA SER A 893 10.52 46.89 17.83
C SER A 893 11.00 46.35 16.49
N SER A 894 10.42 45.27 15.97
CA SER A 894 10.61 44.91 14.55
C SER A 894 9.31 45.09 13.75
N PRO A 895 9.21 46.11 12.88
CA PRO A 895 8.22 46.12 11.82
C PRO A 895 8.55 45.01 10.82
N GLU A 896 7.51 44.45 10.20
CA GLU A 896 7.52 43.54 9.04
C GLU A 896 8.92 43.16 8.50
N ARG A 897 9.47 42.03 8.95
CA ARG A 897 10.62 41.43 8.27
C ARG A 897 10.13 40.50 7.17
N THR A 898 10.12 41.05 5.96
CA THR A 898 10.57 40.42 4.72
C THR A 898 11.22 39.05 4.91
N SER A 899 10.70 38.06 4.17
CA SER A 899 11.18 36.68 4.05
C SER A 899 12.69 36.50 4.33
N PHE A 900 13.02 35.92 5.47
CA PHE A 900 14.36 35.37 5.72
C PHE A 900 14.51 34.06 4.95
N LYS A 901 14.76 34.18 3.65
CA LYS A 901 15.13 33.10 2.72
C LYS A 901 16.64 33.10 2.41
N LYS A 902 17.45 33.76 3.24
CA LYS A 902 18.92 33.83 3.09
C LYS A 902 19.61 33.57 4.43
N SER A 903 19.81 32.30 4.76
CA SER A 903 20.93 31.83 5.61
C SER A 903 21.14 30.30 5.60
N LEU A 904 20.47 29.54 4.72
CA LEU A 904 20.71 28.09 4.56
C LEU A 904 21.70 27.74 3.43
N THR A 905 22.40 28.72 2.85
CA THR A 905 23.30 28.52 1.70
C THR A 905 24.77 28.91 1.94
N GLN A 906 25.25 28.99 3.18
CA GLN A 906 26.66 29.37 3.45
C GLN A 906 27.43 28.44 4.39
N CYS A 907 27.08 27.14 4.45
CA CYS A 907 27.96 26.10 5.01
C CYS A 907 28.38 25.01 4.01
N PHE A 908 28.04 25.14 2.71
CA PHE A 908 28.42 24.17 1.67
C PHE A 908 29.10 24.83 0.45
N SER A 909 29.99 25.79 0.69
CA SER A 909 30.87 26.29 -0.37
C SER A 909 32.17 26.85 0.19
N THR A 910 33.10 25.95 0.50
CA THR A 910 34.53 26.25 0.45
C THR A 910 35.16 25.24 -0.51
N PRO A 911 35.79 25.70 -1.61
CA PRO A 911 36.54 24.82 -2.49
C PRO A 911 37.84 24.42 -1.77
N ILE A 912 38.14 23.13 -1.77
CA ILE A 912 39.48 22.63 -1.40
C ILE A 912 40.42 23.17 -2.48
N ARG A 913 41.34 24.06 -2.10
CA ARG A 913 42.51 24.40 -2.90
C ARG A 913 43.59 23.36 -2.57
N GLU A 914 44.02 22.69 -3.63
CA GLU A 914 45.16 21.76 -3.81
C GLU A 914 45.30 20.61 -2.81
#